data_AF-A0A2Y9S2V3-F1
#
_entry.id   AF-A0A2Y9S2V3-F1
#
_cell.length_a   1.000
_cell.length_b   1.000
_cell.length_c   1.000
_cell.angle_alpha   90.00
_cell.angle_beta   90.00
_cell.angle_gamma   90.00
#
_symmetry.space_group_name_H-M   'P 1'
#
loop_
_entity.id
_entity.type
_entity.pdbx_description
1 polymer ?
#
loop_
_entity_poly.entity_id
_entity_poly.type
_entity_poly.pdbx_seq_one_letter_code
_entity_poly.pdbx_strand_id
1 'polypeptide(L)'
;MALVICRRFPGSFCGMPSHPALIKNHVNKKLLGQTCEDCVLTTKMISTDTRMAATLKLLKPLRYRAFCNPFTYSATQSVACWNMRSCTWRKGQDSPENSLCHPAKKVNICSTSASGRIMTISSTLPGLEFSRASASKASTLKPGSPRAMRVDEEDVETFDSFEDPRVFLQLRPEYQLHSYNRSETCQPLSVSEGELILHKVTVYQDNLQPQIIADYFCKLSSLPAEQHRVLLSSASFALLCQLSVKNINLFDAPDLISILKAFVSLGIPHSHSMLDVFETKFCHKVWEVSLDQLLLVADLWRYLGRRVPRFLKIFFSYLNLHWKELSLSQLIHLIYIIGESRQAPQDLMKKLESLILKYIDLINLEEVGTICLGFFKSSSSLSEFVMRKIGDLACADMQHLSSYALVNILKMFRFTHVDHVNFMKQFGQIAPQRIPSLGVQGVMHLTLACSALRILDEGVMNAVAASLPPRVAYCRSKDVAKILWSFGTLNYKPPNAEEFYSSLINEIHRKMPEFNRYPEHLLTCLLGLAFSEYFPIELIDFALSPGFVRLAQERSKFEVTKELYTLDGTVGIECPDYRGNRLSSHLQQKALEMLWNLARKDMNSKPEFLEALFLLETMLGGPQYVKHHMILPHTRSSDLEVQLDVNMKPLPFNREATPTEDVAKLRLKHVGISLTDDLMNQLLKGKSRGHLQGETESDSGQQPMKLEEEAAIPMWGSLCSTADRLEAMEMDGLCPPACRQAPQVKLAIQLTNKNQYCYGSRYLLGLHNMKRRQLNQLGYRVVELSHWEWLPLLKRTRLEKLAFLHEKVFTSAL
;
A
#
# COMPACT_ATOMS: atom_id res chain seq x y z
N MET A 1 -16.99 -5.98 4.31
CA MET A 1 -15.70 -5.35 3.94
C MET A 1 -15.42 -5.77 2.50
N ALA A 2 -15.82 -4.98 1.49
CA ALA A 2 -15.46 -5.30 0.12
C ALA A 2 -13.93 -5.17 -0.01
N LEU A 3 -13.27 -6.24 -0.48
CA LEU A 3 -11.84 -6.32 -0.79
C LEU A 3 -11.39 -5.09 -1.59
N VAL A 4 -10.93 -4.06 -0.88
CA VAL A 4 -10.14 -3.00 -1.48
C VAL A 4 -8.84 -3.67 -1.87
N ILE A 5 -8.57 -3.73 -3.17
CA ILE A 5 -7.30 -4.15 -3.76
C ILE A 5 -6.28 -3.02 -3.49
N CYS A 6 -6.04 -2.73 -2.22
CA CYS A 6 -4.92 -1.96 -1.71
C CYS A 6 -4.45 -2.66 -0.45
N ARG A 7 -3.60 -3.67 -0.62
CA ARG A 7 -2.74 -4.14 0.48
C ARG A 7 -1.40 -3.42 0.37
N ARG A 8 -0.95 -2.83 1.49
CA ARG A 8 0.44 -2.85 1.98
C ARG A 8 0.56 -2.03 3.29
N PHE A 9 0.03 -2.58 4.40
CA PHE A 9 0.51 -2.29 5.77
C PHE A 9 0.51 -3.61 6.58
N PRO A 10 1.45 -3.80 7.53
CA PRO A 10 1.67 -5.08 8.19
C PRO A 10 0.65 -5.36 9.33
N GLY A 11 0.25 -6.63 9.46
CA GLY A 11 -0.16 -7.27 10.71
C GLY A 11 -1.67 -7.50 10.94
N SER A 12 -2.06 -8.76 11.20
CA SER A 12 -3.24 -9.15 11.98
C SER A 12 -2.91 -10.45 12.72
N PHE A 13 -3.33 -10.59 13.99
CA PHE A 13 -3.92 -11.84 14.51
C PHE A 13 -4.77 -11.58 15.78
N CYS A 14 -5.76 -12.47 15.98
CA CYS A 14 -6.97 -12.39 16.82
C CYS A 14 -6.79 -12.36 18.35
N GLY A 15 -7.75 -11.71 19.02
CA GLY A 15 -8.15 -11.95 20.41
C GLY A 15 -9.60 -11.51 20.64
N MET A 16 -10.37 -12.32 21.39
CA MET A 16 -11.80 -12.17 21.71
C MET A 16 -12.14 -10.85 22.43
N PRO A 17 -13.34 -10.25 22.23
CA PRO A 17 -13.71 -9.02 22.92
C PRO A 17 -14.19 -9.28 24.36
N SER A 18 -13.70 -8.47 25.30
CA SER A 18 -14.31 -8.27 26.62
C SER A 18 -15.36 -7.16 26.55
N HIS A 19 -16.53 -7.41 27.15
CA HIS A 19 -17.63 -6.44 27.31
C HIS A 19 -17.22 -5.21 28.14
N PRO A 20 -17.63 -3.98 27.77
CA PRO A 20 -17.69 -2.88 28.71
C PRO A 20 -19.12 -2.63 29.19
N ALA A 21 -19.25 -2.53 30.51
CA ALA A 21 -20.44 -2.13 31.24
C ALA A 21 -20.82 -0.66 30.98
N LEU A 22 -22.13 -0.41 30.93
CA LEU A 22 -22.76 0.90 30.90
C LEU A 22 -22.46 1.67 32.20
N ILE A 23 -21.78 2.81 32.10
CA ILE A 23 -21.79 3.84 33.14
C ILE A 23 -22.56 5.05 32.59
N LYS A 24 -23.73 5.29 33.21
CA LYS A 24 -24.54 6.49 33.07
C LYS A 24 -23.79 7.67 33.66
N ASN A 25 -23.57 8.73 32.89
CA ASN A 25 -23.29 10.06 33.44
C ASN A 25 -24.41 11.03 33.05
N HIS A 26 -25.18 11.39 34.07
CA HIS A 26 -26.07 12.54 34.08
C HIS A 26 -25.26 13.83 33.99
N VAL A 27 -25.57 14.69 33.02
CA VAL A 27 -25.31 16.12 33.16
C VAL A 27 -26.55 16.89 32.71
N ASN A 28 -27.25 17.42 33.70
CA ASN A 28 -28.23 18.49 33.57
C ASN A 28 -27.57 19.75 32.98
N LYS A 29 -28.17 20.36 31.95
CA LYS A 29 -28.21 21.83 31.83
C LYS A 29 -29.39 22.27 30.96
N LYS A 30 -30.18 23.16 31.56
CA LYS A 30 -31.43 23.76 31.08
C LYS A 30 -31.19 24.76 29.93
N LEU A 31 -32.02 24.62 28.90
CA LEU A 31 -32.91 25.61 28.25
C LEU A 31 -32.51 27.09 28.09
N LEU A 32 -32.54 27.53 26.83
CA LEU A 32 -33.22 28.71 26.24
C LEU A 32 -33.10 28.54 24.70
N GLY A 33 -34.10 28.59 23.82
CA GLY A 33 -35.48 29.04 23.86
C GLY A 33 -35.71 29.96 22.64
N GLN A 34 -36.25 29.44 21.53
CA GLN A 34 -37.02 30.23 20.55
C GLN A 34 -37.77 29.31 19.56
N THR A 35 -39.04 29.69 19.34
CA THR A 35 -40.19 28.95 18.80
C THR A 35 -40.62 29.45 17.42
N CYS A 36 -41.21 28.56 16.61
CA CYS A 36 -42.33 28.83 15.66
C CYS A 36 -42.76 27.44 15.09
N GLU A 37 -43.85 26.83 15.56
CA GLU A 37 -45.23 26.85 15.00
C GLU A 37 -45.33 26.45 13.51
N ASP A 38 -46.32 25.73 13.00
CA ASP A 38 -47.25 24.68 13.45
C ASP A 38 -48.03 24.32 12.16
N CYS A 39 -48.36 23.05 11.90
CA CYS A 39 -49.51 22.69 11.05
C CYS A 39 -49.80 21.17 11.13
N VAL A 40 -50.73 20.86 12.01
CA VAL A 40 -51.49 19.60 12.10
C VAL A 40 -52.59 19.63 11.05
N LEU A 41 -52.87 18.53 10.35
CA LEU A 41 -54.25 18.19 9.95
C LEU A 41 -54.42 16.67 9.66
N THR A 42 -55.25 16.07 10.52
CA THR A 42 -56.30 15.05 10.30
C THR A 42 -55.98 13.61 9.88
N THR A 43 -56.08 12.74 10.89
CA THR A 43 -56.39 11.31 10.87
C THR A 43 -57.89 11.07 10.61
N LYS A 44 -58.24 10.09 9.76
CA LYS A 44 -59.54 9.39 9.80
C LYS A 44 -59.30 7.87 9.83
N MET A 45 -59.79 7.23 10.89
CA MET A 45 -59.88 5.77 11.11
C MET A 45 -61.12 5.19 10.41
N ILE A 46 -60.99 3.98 9.82
CA ILE A 46 -61.98 2.86 9.82
C ILE A 46 -61.16 1.55 9.68
N SER A 47 -60.82 0.88 10.79
CA SER A 47 -61.36 -0.41 11.31
C SER A 47 -61.17 -1.62 10.36
N THR A 48 -60.10 -2.40 10.55
CA THR A 48 -60.07 -3.75 11.18
C THR A 48 -60.58 -4.90 10.30
N ASP A 49 -59.66 -5.75 9.84
CA ASP A 49 -59.84 -7.18 10.08
C ASP A 49 -58.49 -7.85 10.40
N THR A 50 -58.57 -8.84 11.28
CA THR A 50 -57.56 -9.19 12.27
C THR A 50 -57.10 -10.61 12.03
N ARG A 51 -55.96 -10.82 11.35
CA ARG A 51 -55.17 -12.05 11.51
C ARG A 51 -53.74 -11.86 10.98
N MET A 52 -52.79 -12.31 11.79
CA MET A 52 -51.32 -12.31 11.60
C MET A 52 -50.59 -10.99 11.86
N ALA A 53 -50.64 -10.57 13.12
CA ALA A 53 -49.57 -9.79 13.72
C ALA A 53 -48.54 -10.74 14.36
N ALA A 54 -47.31 -10.79 13.82
CA ALA A 54 -46.10 -10.97 14.61
C ALA A 54 -44.87 -10.52 13.81
N THR A 55 -44.42 -9.30 14.12
CA THR A 55 -43.02 -8.82 14.03
C THR A 55 -42.49 -8.29 12.69
N LEU A 56 -43.02 -7.14 12.24
CA LEU A 56 -42.26 -6.17 11.45
C LEU A 56 -42.25 -4.82 12.20
N LYS A 57 -41.22 -4.60 13.03
CA LYS A 57 -40.97 -3.27 13.59
C LYS A 57 -40.42 -2.38 12.48
N LEU A 58 -41.15 -1.29 12.21
CA LEU A 58 -40.77 -0.17 11.36
C LEU A 58 -39.32 0.28 11.63
N LEU A 59 -38.45 0.16 10.62
CA LEU A 59 -37.26 0.99 10.51
C LEU A 59 -37.62 2.25 9.71
N LYS A 60 -37.57 3.41 10.37
CA LYS A 60 -37.59 4.73 9.73
C LYS A 60 -36.48 4.82 8.66
N PRO A 61 -36.64 5.63 7.59
CA PRO A 61 -35.68 5.67 6.49
C PRO A 61 -34.33 6.23 6.97
N LEU A 62 -33.36 5.34 7.19
CA LEU A 62 -31.97 5.71 7.34
C LEU A 62 -31.49 6.30 6.01
N ARG A 63 -31.21 7.60 6.02
CA ARG A 63 -30.40 8.25 4.98
C ARG A 63 -29.18 7.38 4.75
N TYR A 64 -29.00 6.96 3.49
CA TYR A 64 -27.89 6.15 3.03
C TYR A 64 -26.59 6.97 3.15
N ARG A 65 -26.03 7.06 4.36
CA ARG A 65 -24.64 7.44 4.58
C ARG A 65 -23.86 6.15 4.47
N ALA A 66 -23.01 6.05 3.45
CA ALA A 66 -21.96 5.04 3.43
C ALA A 66 -21.08 5.29 4.66
N PHE A 67 -21.33 4.56 5.74
CA PHE A 67 -20.41 4.52 6.86
C PHE A 67 -19.20 3.71 6.40
N CYS A 68 -18.16 4.39 5.93
CA CYS A 68 -16.81 3.89 6.08
C CYS A 68 -16.57 3.81 7.59
N ASN A 69 -16.73 2.62 8.17
CA ASN A 69 -16.48 2.39 9.58
C ASN A 69 -14.95 2.45 9.82
N PRO A 70 -14.40 3.49 10.48
CA PRO A 70 -12.97 3.58 10.79
C PRO A 70 -12.63 2.88 12.13
N PHE A 71 -13.63 2.36 12.85
CA PHE A 71 -13.46 1.79 14.18
C PHE A 71 -13.14 0.30 14.13
N THR A 72 -11.93 -0.02 13.70
CA THR A 72 -11.16 -1.18 14.20
C THR A 72 -9.69 -0.83 14.46
N TYR A 73 -9.36 0.45 14.64
CA TYR A 73 -7.99 0.92 14.86
C TYR A 73 -7.87 1.73 16.16
N SER A 74 -7.85 1.04 17.30
CA SER A 74 -7.16 1.53 18.50
C SER A 74 -7.15 0.48 19.60
N ALA A 75 -6.13 -0.38 19.59
CA ALA A 75 -5.52 -0.93 20.80
C ALA A 75 -4.33 -1.79 20.40
N THR A 76 -3.10 -1.30 20.57
CA THR A 76 -2.00 -2.16 21.04
C THR A 76 -0.85 -1.29 21.52
N GLN A 77 -0.50 -1.55 22.78
CA GLN A 77 0.68 -1.06 23.47
C GLN A 77 1.96 -1.58 22.81
N SER A 78 3.00 -0.78 22.95
CA SER A 78 4.38 -1.06 22.62
C SER A 78 4.89 -2.36 23.24
N VAL A 79 5.60 -3.19 22.46
CA VAL A 79 6.60 -4.11 23.00
C VAL A 79 7.89 -3.97 22.20
N ALA A 80 8.90 -3.44 22.88
CA ALA A 80 10.29 -3.41 22.47
C ALA A 80 10.90 -4.80 22.62
N CYS A 81 11.67 -5.23 21.63
CA CYS A 81 12.41 -6.48 21.66
C CYS A 81 13.56 -6.38 22.67
N TRP A 82 13.45 -7.09 23.79
CA TRP A 82 14.57 -7.40 24.68
C TRP A 82 14.83 -8.90 24.62
N ASN A 83 16.02 -9.28 24.14
CA ASN A 83 16.57 -10.62 24.33
C ASN A 83 17.53 -10.56 25.51
N MET A 84 17.10 -11.06 26.66
CA MET A 84 18.01 -11.64 27.65
C MET A 84 17.28 -12.79 28.37
N ARG A 85 17.90 -13.98 28.30
CA ARG A 85 17.58 -15.13 29.15
C ARG A 85 17.77 -14.72 30.61
N SER A 86 16.77 -14.95 31.45
CA SER A 86 17.00 -15.05 32.90
C SER A 86 16.11 -16.12 33.53
N CYS A 87 16.79 -17.00 34.24
CA CYS A 87 16.28 -18.06 35.08
C CYS A 87 15.25 -17.55 36.10
N THR A 88 14.17 -18.30 36.28
CA THR A 88 13.13 -18.06 37.27
C THR A 88 13.60 -18.44 38.68
N TRP A 89 13.61 -17.47 39.59
CA TRP A 89 13.59 -17.70 41.03
C TRP A 89 12.20 -17.32 41.56
N ARG A 90 11.48 -18.29 42.14
CA ARG A 90 10.40 -18.03 43.10
C ARG A 90 10.90 -18.38 44.50
N LYS A 91 11.00 -17.35 45.35
CA LYS A 91 10.90 -17.41 46.81
C LYS A 91 9.40 -17.63 47.11
N GLY A 92 8.92 -18.45 48.04
CA GLY A 92 9.49 -19.29 49.08
C GLY A 92 8.38 -19.49 50.12
N GLN A 93 8.25 -20.68 50.69
CA GLN A 93 7.77 -20.86 52.06
C GLN A 93 8.02 -22.30 52.53
N ASP A 94 8.46 -22.36 53.79
CA ASP A 94 8.40 -23.44 54.76
C ASP A 94 9.54 -24.49 54.83
N SER A 95 10.30 -24.32 55.91
CA SER A 95 11.30 -25.16 56.61
C SER A 95 10.69 -26.46 57.23
N PRO A 96 11.42 -27.33 57.98
CA PRO A 96 12.81 -27.28 58.48
C PRO A 96 13.63 -28.61 58.37
N GLU A 97 14.90 -28.53 58.81
CA GLU A 97 15.70 -29.58 59.48
C GLU A 97 15.96 -30.94 58.77
N ASN A 98 17.21 -31.20 58.37
CA ASN A 98 18.14 -32.03 59.17
C ASN A 98 19.47 -32.32 58.46
N SER A 99 20.47 -32.52 59.32
CA SER A 99 21.90 -32.70 59.08
C SER A 99 22.30 -34.13 58.69
N LEU A 100 23.62 -34.31 58.50
CA LEU A 100 24.44 -35.54 58.40
C LEU A 100 24.86 -35.91 56.96
N CYS A 101 26.07 -35.54 56.54
CA CYS A 101 27.38 -36.20 56.83
C CYS A 101 27.55 -37.55 56.12
N HIS A 102 28.35 -37.55 55.03
CA HIS A 102 29.63 -38.27 54.81
C HIS A 102 29.77 -39.78 55.20
N PRO A 103 30.84 -40.53 54.81
CA PRO A 103 31.98 -40.24 53.92
C PRO A 103 32.49 -41.42 53.00
N ALA A 104 33.50 -41.07 52.20
CA ALA A 104 34.76 -41.81 51.92
C ALA A 104 34.80 -43.11 51.08
N LYS A 105 35.50 -42.99 49.94
CA LYS A 105 36.86 -43.55 49.62
C LYS A 105 37.12 -43.23 48.13
N LYS A 106 37.90 -42.21 47.72
CA LYS A 106 39.33 -41.88 47.89
C LYS A 106 40.27 -42.88 47.17
N VAL A 107 41.21 -42.29 46.39
CA VAL A 107 42.52 -42.82 45.93
C VAL A 107 42.45 -43.60 44.59
N ASN A 108 43.18 -43.32 43.50
CA ASN A 108 44.34 -42.47 43.16
C ASN A 108 44.54 -42.51 41.62
N ILE A 109 45.47 -41.84 40.94
CA ILE A 109 46.14 -40.52 40.98
C ILE A 109 46.98 -40.48 39.67
N CYS A 110 47.14 -39.25 39.14
CA CYS A 110 48.23 -38.72 38.31
C CYS A 110 48.52 -39.22 36.88
N SER A 111 48.42 -38.21 36.00
CA SER A 111 49.52 -37.61 35.24
C SER A 111 49.66 -38.03 33.79
N THR A 112 49.28 -37.09 32.90
CA THR A 112 50.08 -36.84 31.71
C THR A 112 50.14 -35.35 31.44
N SER A 113 51.37 -34.93 31.24
CA SER A 113 51.99 -33.62 31.33
C SER A 113 51.67 -32.66 30.18
N ALA A 114 51.85 -31.38 30.49
CA ALA A 114 52.11 -30.30 29.54
C ALA A 114 53.58 -30.28 29.07
N SER A 115 53.79 -29.80 27.84
CA SER A 115 54.96 -29.08 27.28
C SER A 115 54.63 -28.87 25.79
N GLY A 116 54.71 -27.72 25.12
CA GLY A 116 55.63 -26.58 25.22
C GLY A 116 56.40 -26.48 23.88
N ARG A 117 56.16 -25.40 23.10
CA ARG A 117 56.97 -24.81 21.99
C ARG A 117 56.04 -23.88 21.18
N ILE A 118 56.18 -22.56 21.04
CA ILE A 118 57.28 -21.63 20.76
C ILE A 118 57.98 -21.86 19.40
N MET A 119 57.96 -20.77 18.60
CA MET A 119 58.86 -20.31 17.51
C MET A 119 58.49 -20.51 16.02
N THR A 120 58.16 -19.35 15.40
CA THR A 120 58.67 -18.72 14.14
C THR A 120 58.65 -19.43 12.79
N ILE A 121 58.30 -18.64 11.75
CA ILE A 121 58.97 -18.43 10.43
C ILE A 121 58.11 -17.35 9.72
N SER A 122 58.50 -16.08 9.74
CA SER A 122 59.35 -15.33 8.80
C SER A 122 58.59 -14.63 7.67
N SER A 123 58.86 -13.34 7.57
CA SER A 123 58.65 -12.44 6.43
C SER A 123 59.07 -13.02 5.07
N THR A 124 58.28 -12.77 4.02
CA THR A 124 58.79 -12.51 2.66
C THR A 124 57.69 -11.92 1.76
N LEU A 125 57.98 -10.76 1.18
CA LEU A 125 57.33 -10.20 -0.02
C LEU A 125 57.41 -11.20 -1.19
N PRO A 126 56.51 -11.05 -2.17
CA PRO A 126 56.90 -10.42 -3.44
C PRO A 126 55.91 -9.27 -3.75
N GLY A 127 56.31 -8.04 -4.07
CA GLY A 127 57.39 -7.64 -4.96
C GLY A 127 56.81 -7.48 -6.38
N LEU A 128 56.92 -6.25 -6.91
CA LEU A 128 56.58 -5.78 -8.28
C LEU A 128 55.09 -5.43 -8.55
N GLU A 129 54.71 -4.27 -9.09
CA GLU A 129 55.46 -3.08 -9.50
C GLU A 129 54.43 -1.96 -9.77
N PHE A 130 54.64 -0.78 -9.19
CA PHE A 130 54.02 0.45 -9.68
C PHE A 130 54.79 0.89 -10.93
N SER A 131 54.10 0.98 -12.06
CA SER A 131 54.38 1.97 -13.10
C SER A 131 53.02 2.54 -13.52
N ARG A 132 52.79 3.82 -13.73
CA ARG A 132 53.68 4.86 -14.23
C ARG A 132 53.13 6.22 -13.81
N ALA A 133 54.05 7.12 -13.52
CA ALA A 133 53.81 8.54 -13.27
C ALA A 133 53.11 9.26 -14.44
N SER A 134 52.32 10.28 -14.12
CA SER A 134 52.28 11.56 -14.85
C SER A 134 51.54 12.56 -13.95
N ALA A 135 52.29 13.30 -13.13
CA ALA A 135 52.78 14.63 -13.45
C ALA A 135 51.63 15.67 -13.45
N SER A 136 51.49 16.30 -12.29
CA SER A 136 51.00 17.66 -12.13
C SER A 136 51.69 18.59 -13.14
N LYS A 137 50.90 19.36 -13.89
CA LYS A 137 51.27 20.71 -14.28
C LYS A 137 50.15 21.66 -13.89
N ALA A 138 50.47 22.48 -12.89
CA ALA A 138 49.78 23.71 -12.61
C ALA A 138 49.98 24.72 -13.76
N SER A 139 48.94 25.47 -14.09
CA SER A 139 49.08 26.80 -14.69
C SER A 139 48.01 27.75 -14.14
N THR A 140 48.46 28.59 -13.21
CA THR A 140 48.22 30.04 -13.07
C THR A 140 46.93 30.66 -13.61
N LEU A 141 46.21 31.36 -12.72
CA LEU A 141 45.07 32.27 -12.95
C LEU A 141 45.36 33.38 -13.99
N LYS A 142 44.34 33.79 -14.78
CA LYS A 142 43.59 35.07 -14.63
C LYS A 142 42.45 35.24 -15.68
N PRO A 143 41.48 36.17 -15.45
CA PRO A 143 40.10 36.13 -15.98
C PRO A 143 39.86 37.00 -17.23
N GLY A 144 38.89 36.61 -18.08
CA GLY A 144 38.33 37.50 -19.11
C GLY A 144 37.41 36.85 -20.16
N SER A 145 36.09 37.10 -20.03
CA SER A 145 35.08 37.20 -21.11
C SER A 145 34.59 35.93 -21.86
N PRO A 146 33.49 35.96 -22.64
CA PRO A 146 32.22 35.30 -22.28
C PRO A 146 31.77 34.18 -23.24
N ARG A 147 30.92 33.28 -22.73
CA ARG A 147 30.04 32.33 -23.47
C ARG A 147 30.74 31.33 -24.42
N ALA A 148 30.80 30.07 -23.98
CA ALA A 148 30.67 28.93 -24.87
C ALA A 148 29.92 27.81 -24.14
N MET A 149 28.70 27.56 -24.60
CA MET A 149 27.83 26.46 -24.22
C MET A 149 28.59 25.14 -24.45
N ARG A 150 29.01 24.49 -23.37
CA ARG A 150 29.40 23.07 -23.41
C ARG A 150 28.34 22.31 -22.65
N VAL A 151 27.71 21.42 -23.39
CA VAL A 151 26.81 20.38 -22.90
C VAL A 151 27.66 19.49 -22.00
N ASP A 152 27.54 19.67 -20.70
CA ASP A 152 28.00 18.68 -19.73
C ASP A 152 27.05 17.49 -19.82
N GLU A 153 27.62 16.29 -19.88
CA GLU A 153 26.89 15.02 -19.83
C GLU A 153 26.02 15.01 -18.55
N GLU A 154 24.72 15.21 -18.77
CA GLU A 154 23.69 15.26 -17.76
C GLU A 154 23.53 13.89 -17.10
N ASP A 155 24.00 13.78 -15.86
CA ASP A 155 23.75 12.69 -14.91
C ASP A 155 22.28 12.77 -14.40
N VAL A 156 21.30 12.76 -15.31
CA VAL A 156 19.90 13.21 -15.07
C VAL A 156 18.88 12.12 -15.39
N GLU A 157 18.96 10.90 -14.85
CA GLU A 157 17.83 9.95 -15.05
C GLU A 157 17.44 9.05 -13.87
N THR A 158 18.13 9.12 -12.74
CA THR A 158 17.56 8.61 -11.49
C THR A 158 16.60 9.67 -10.94
N PHE A 159 15.36 9.33 -10.55
CA PHE A 159 14.66 10.19 -9.59
C PHE A 159 15.51 10.18 -8.33
N ASP A 160 16.25 11.24 -8.16
CA ASP A 160 16.91 11.47 -6.92
C ASP A 160 15.81 11.84 -5.93
N SER A 161 15.77 11.18 -4.78
CA SER A 161 15.01 11.67 -3.63
C SER A 161 15.54 13.03 -3.09
N PHE A 162 16.17 13.84 -3.95
CA PHE A 162 17.04 14.98 -3.67
C PHE A 162 16.52 16.30 -4.27
N GLU A 163 15.22 16.42 -4.61
CA GLU A 163 14.60 17.69 -4.19
C GLU A 163 14.78 17.71 -2.68
N ASP A 164 15.60 18.65 -2.19
CA ASP A 164 16.00 18.70 -0.80
C ASP A 164 14.70 18.65 0.02
N PRO A 165 14.47 17.60 0.84
CA PRO A 165 13.24 17.51 1.61
C PRO A 165 13.13 18.66 2.64
N ARG A 166 14.17 19.51 2.72
CA ARG A 166 14.26 20.74 3.49
C ARG A 166 13.95 22.02 2.69
N VAL A 167 13.58 21.98 1.40
CA VAL A 167 13.26 23.20 0.63
C VAL A 167 12.18 24.02 1.35
N PHE A 168 11.21 23.37 2.00
CA PHE A 168 10.18 24.07 2.77
C PHE A 168 10.72 24.95 3.91
N LEU A 169 11.92 24.65 4.45
CA LEU A 169 12.57 25.44 5.50
C LEU A 169 13.04 26.82 4.99
N GLN A 170 13.11 27.03 3.67
CA GLN A 170 13.49 28.32 3.08
C GLN A 170 12.28 29.23 2.83
N LEU A 171 11.06 28.72 2.98
CA LEU A 171 9.84 29.44 2.64
C LEU A 171 9.47 30.54 3.65
N ARG A 172 10.03 30.46 4.85
CA ARG A 172 9.74 31.37 5.95
C ARG A 172 11.00 31.66 6.78
N PRO A 173 11.26 32.92 7.18
CA PRO A 173 12.40 33.25 8.02
C PRO A 173 12.34 32.59 9.40
N GLU A 174 11.14 32.30 9.93
CA GLU A 174 10.93 31.68 11.24
C GLU A 174 11.61 30.31 11.37
N TYR A 175 11.80 29.58 10.25
CA TYR A 175 12.50 28.30 10.26
C TYR A 175 13.97 28.42 10.67
N GLN A 176 14.61 29.58 10.47
CA GLN A 176 16.02 29.81 10.84
C GLN A 176 16.25 29.72 12.35
N LEU A 177 15.22 29.99 13.16
CA LEU A 177 15.32 29.90 14.62
C LEU A 177 15.52 28.48 15.14
N HIS A 178 15.02 27.50 14.38
CA HIS A 178 14.87 26.13 14.88
C HIS A 178 15.27 25.07 13.86
N SER A 179 16.04 25.42 12.83
CA SER A 179 16.62 24.49 11.86
C SER A 179 18.07 24.83 11.58
N TYR A 180 18.85 23.81 11.22
CA TYR A 180 20.26 24.00 10.87
C TYR A 180 20.41 24.38 9.39
N ASN A 181 21.20 25.41 9.12
CA ASN A 181 21.56 25.80 7.76
C ASN A 181 23.08 25.75 7.57
N ARG A 182 23.54 24.95 6.59
CA ARG A 182 24.96 24.81 6.25
C ARG A 182 25.57 26.10 5.68
N SER A 183 24.75 26.99 5.12
CA SER A 183 25.22 28.25 4.53
C SER A 183 25.50 29.36 5.55
N GLU A 184 25.35 29.10 6.86
CA GLU A 184 25.88 29.98 7.90
C GLU A 184 27.42 29.97 7.80
N THR A 185 27.96 30.90 7.01
CA THR A 185 29.41 31.05 6.81
C THR A 185 30.05 31.56 8.09
N CYS A 186 30.70 30.67 8.84
CA CYS A 186 31.74 31.08 9.78
C CYS A 186 32.96 31.57 9.00
N GLN A 187 33.70 32.54 9.56
CA GLN A 187 34.99 32.92 8.97
C GLN A 187 35.92 31.69 8.94
N PRO A 188 36.53 31.37 7.79
CA PRO A 188 37.35 30.19 7.66
C PRO A 188 38.57 30.30 8.58
N LEU A 189 38.79 29.27 9.41
CA LEU A 189 39.95 29.18 10.29
C LEU A 189 41.18 28.79 9.46
N SER A 190 42.32 29.44 9.69
CA SER A 190 43.56 29.04 9.03
C SER A 190 44.06 27.69 9.56
N VAL A 191 44.79 26.93 8.73
CA VAL A 191 45.37 25.64 9.13
C VAL A 191 46.30 25.80 10.33
N SER A 192 47.13 26.86 10.34
CA SER A 192 48.04 27.19 11.44
C SER A 192 47.32 27.46 12.76
N GLU A 193 46.17 28.13 12.72
CA GLU A 193 45.36 28.36 13.93
C GLU A 193 44.71 27.05 14.41
N GLY A 194 44.28 26.19 13.49
CA GLY A 194 43.78 24.85 13.81
C GLY A 194 44.84 24.00 14.53
N GLU A 195 46.07 23.97 14.02
CA GLU A 195 47.20 23.29 14.64
C GLU A 195 47.53 23.87 16.02
N LEU A 196 47.49 25.18 16.17
CA LEU A 196 47.69 25.84 17.47
C LEU A 196 46.62 25.44 18.49
N ILE A 197 45.36 25.34 18.08
CA ILE A 197 44.28 24.84 18.95
C ILE A 197 44.57 23.40 19.38
N LEU A 198 44.92 22.52 18.45
CA LEU A 198 45.24 21.12 18.76
C LEU A 198 46.44 21.00 19.71
N HIS A 199 47.47 21.82 19.53
CA HIS A 199 48.60 21.90 20.44
C HIS A 199 48.18 22.36 21.84
N LYS A 200 47.33 23.40 21.94
CA LYS A 200 46.78 23.88 23.22
C LYS A 200 45.96 22.81 23.92
N VAL A 201 45.20 21.98 23.18
CA VAL A 201 44.46 20.85 23.75
C VAL A 201 45.42 19.86 24.43
N THR A 202 46.53 19.52 23.78
CA THR A 202 47.54 18.61 24.33
C THR A 202 48.26 19.21 25.54
N VAL A 203 48.62 20.49 25.51
CA VAL A 203 49.37 21.15 26.60
C VAL A 203 48.52 21.40 27.83
N TYR A 204 47.25 21.79 27.67
CA TYR A 204 46.38 22.21 28.76
C TYR A 204 45.30 21.18 29.12
N GLN A 205 45.50 19.91 28.79
CA GLN A 205 44.49 18.85 28.88
C GLN A 205 43.78 18.74 30.25
N ASP A 206 44.48 19.05 31.36
CA ASP A 206 43.93 18.93 32.72
C ASP A 206 43.23 20.21 33.22
N ASN A 207 43.39 21.35 32.53
CA ASN A 207 42.94 22.67 32.99
C ASN A 207 42.00 23.39 32.02
N LEU A 208 41.52 22.71 30.97
CA LEU A 208 40.62 23.32 29.99
C LEU A 208 39.21 23.50 30.57
N GLN A 209 38.77 24.75 30.60
CA GLN A 209 37.40 25.10 30.99
C GLN A 209 36.40 24.58 29.94
N PRO A 210 35.19 24.15 30.34
CA PRO A 210 34.17 23.67 29.42
C PRO A 210 33.89 24.64 28.26
N GLN A 211 33.74 25.94 28.53
CA GLN A 211 33.46 26.93 27.49
C GLN A 211 34.56 26.98 26.41
N ILE A 212 35.82 26.76 26.81
CA ILE A 212 36.96 26.71 25.88
C ILE A 212 36.90 25.45 25.02
N ILE A 213 36.47 24.31 25.58
CA ILE A 213 36.27 23.07 24.82
C ILE A 213 35.21 23.28 23.73
N ALA A 214 34.07 23.90 24.08
CA ALA A 214 33.01 24.22 23.13
C ALA A 214 33.50 25.17 22.04
N ASP A 215 34.20 26.25 22.42
CA ASP A 215 34.82 27.20 21.49
C ASP A 215 35.83 26.54 20.53
N TYR A 216 36.66 25.61 21.03
CA TYR A 216 37.58 24.86 20.19
C TYR A 216 36.87 23.99 19.16
N PHE A 217 35.78 23.29 19.53
CA PHE A 217 34.97 22.58 18.54
C PHE A 217 34.39 23.52 17.47
N CYS A 218 33.83 24.65 17.88
CA CYS A 218 33.29 25.65 16.96
C CYS A 218 34.35 26.17 15.98
N LYS A 219 35.51 26.58 16.48
CA LYS A 219 36.62 27.08 15.65
C LYS A 219 37.13 26.02 14.70
N LEU A 220 37.41 24.81 15.20
CA LEU A 220 37.89 23.70 14.37
C LEU A 220 36.86 23.30 13.31
N SER A 221 35.56 23.45 13.58
CA SER A 221 34.51 23.19 12.59
C SER A 221 34.51 24.16 11.40
N SER A 222 35.21 25.29 11.53
CA SER A 222 35.38 26.30 10.48
C SER A 222 36.66 26.08 9.65
N LEU A 223 37.39 24.98 9.88
CA LEU A 223 38.50 24.59 9.01
C LEU A 223 38.01 24.20 7.61
N PRO A 224 38.83 24.37 6.56
CA PRO A 224 38.51 23.90 5.22
C PRO A 224 38.17 22.41 5.19
N ALA A 225 37.21 22.01 4.34
CA ALA A 225 36.68 20.64 4.30
C ALA A 225 37.74 19.58 3.98
N GLU A 226 38.81 19.96 3.27
CA GLU A 226 39.94 19.10 2.94
C GLU A 226 40.72 18.67 4.19
N GLN A 227 40.72 19.50 5.23
CA GLN A 227 41.45 19.26 6.48
C GLN A 227 40.66 18.42 7.49
N HIS A 228 39.34 18.26 7.31
CA HIS A 228 38.50 17.53 8.26
C HIS A 228 38.96 16.08 8.44
N ARG A 229 39.34 15.38 7.36
CA ARG A 229 39.85 13.99 7.46
C ARG A 229 41.12 13.87 8.28
N VAL A 230 42.04 14.83 8.13
CA VAL A 230 43.30 14.89 8.88
C VAL A 230 43.02 15.19 10.35
N LEU A 231 42.16 16.18 10.61
CA LEU A 231 41.73 16.55 11.95
C LEU A 231 41.09 15.37 12.69
N LEU A 232 40.12 14.69 12.08
CA LEU A 232 39.41 13.56 12.69
C LEU A 232 40.33 12.37 13.01
N SER A 233 41.47 12.26 12.32
CA SER A 233 42.48 11.22 12.56
C SER A 233 43.55 11.63 13.59
N SER A 234 43.53 12.88 14.08
CA SER A 234 44.51 13.41 15.02
C SER A 234 44.27 12.91 16.45
N ALA A 235 45.35 12.50 17.12
CA ALA A 235 45.33 12.14 18.54
C ALA A 235 44.88 13.31 19.42
N SER A 236 45.24 14.55 19.08
CA SER A 236 44.83 15.75 19.83
C SER A 236 43.32 16.02 19.68
N PHE A 237 42.74 15.72 18.53
CA PHE A 237 41.29 15.82 18.34
C PHE A 237 40.55 14.72 19.10
N ALA A 238 41.08 13.48 19.09
CA ALA A 238 40.56 12.40 19.93
C ALA A 238 40.59 12.76 21.42
N LEU A 239 41.66 13.41 21.88
CA LEU A 239 41.76 13.96 23.24
C LEU A 239 40.69 15.04 23.50
N LEU A 240 40.47 15.97 22.58
CA LEU A 240 39.39 16.97 22.68
C LEU A 240 38.02 16.31 22.84
N CYS A 241 37.74 15.25 22.06
CA CYS A 241 36.52 14.45 22.20
C CYS A 241 36.42 13.79 23.57
N GLN A 242 37.50 13.20 24.09
CA GLN A 242 37.53 12.62 25.44
C GLN A 242 37.28 13.66 26.53
N LEU A 243 37.89 14.85 26.42
CA LEU A 243 37.69 15.96 27.36
C LEU A 243 36.24 16.45 27.33
N SER A 244 35.60 16.48 26.16
CA SER A 244 34.17 16.83 26.06
C SER A 244 33.28 15.83 26.78
N VAL A 245 33.57 14.54 26.67
CA VAL A 245 32.82 13.49 27.38
C VAL A 245 33.06 13.57 28.89
N LYS A 246 34.30 13.80 29.31
CA LYS A 246 34.66 13.94 30.74
C LYS A 246 33.96 15.14 31.38
N ASN A 247 33.84 16.25 30.66
CA ASN A 247 33.22 17.49 31.14
C ASN A 247 31.73 17.61 30.79
N ILE A 248 31.09 16.55 30.28
CA ILE A 248 29.71 16.61 29.75
C ILE A 248 28.70 17.20 30.73
N ASN A 249 28.90 16.98 32.03
CA ASN A 249 27.99 17.45 33.06
C ASN A 249 28.06 18.95 33.30
N LEU A 250 29.17 19.59 32.93
CA LEU A 250 29.46 21.01 33.15
C LEU A 250 28.98 21.92 32.01
N PHE A 251 28.69 21.35 30.83
CA PHE A 251 28.14 22.13 29.72
C PHE A 251 26.69 22.53 29.95
N ASP A 252 26.39 23.78 29.61
CA ASP A 252 25.02 24.27 29.49
C ASP A 252 24.40 23.89 28.12
N ALA A 253 23.17 24.30 27.88
CA ALA A 253 22.50 23.98 26.61
C ALA A 253 23.14 24.65 25.38
N PRO A 254 23.47 25.96 25.40
CA PRO A 254 24.24 26.60 24.33
C PRO A 254 25.55 25.90 23.98
N ASP A 255 26.34 25.50 24.98
CA ASP A 255 27.60 24.78 24.78
C ASP A 255 27.36 23.45 24.05
N LEU A 256 26.40 22.65 24.53
CA LEU A 256 26.07 21.36 23.93
C LEU A 256 25.58 21.49 22.48
N ILE A 257 24.73 22.49 22.21
CA ILE A 257 24.22 22.77 20.85
C ILE A 257 25.37 23.19 19.94
N SER A 258 26.27 24.05 20.43
CA SER A 258 27.43 24.53 19.67
C SER A 258 28.39 23.39 19.30
N ILE A 259 28.65 22.50 20.26
CA ILE A 259 29.43 21.28 20.01
C ILE A 259 28.72 20.35 19.00
N LEU A 260 27.40 20.17 19.11
CA LEU A 260 26.65 19.34 18.16
C LEU A 260 26.63 19.94 16.75
N LYS A 261 26.52 21.27 16.61
CA LYS A 261 26.70 21.98 15.33
C LYS A 261 28.08 21.69 14.75
N ALA A 262 29.13 21.79 15.57
CA ALA A 262 30.49 21.48 15.16
C ALA A 262 30.65 20.02 14.69
N PHE A 263 30.00 19.05 15.36
CA PHE A 263 30.02 17.65 14.92
C PHE A 263 29.42 17.45 13.54
N VAL A 264 28.31 18.14 13.25
CA VAL A 264 27.67 18.11 11.93
C VAL A 264 28.60 18.72 10.88
N SER A 265 29.14 19.91 11.15
CA SER A 265 30.05 20.62 10.22
C SER A 265 31.33 19.83 9.93
N LEU A 266 31.90 19.17 10.95
CA LEU A 266 33.12 18.35 10.82
C LEU A 266 32.88 16.97 10.20
N GLY A 267 31.62 16.55 10.03
CA GLY A 267 31.29 15.23 9.51
C GLY A 267 31.66 14.08 10.45
N ILE A 268 31.44 14.24 11.76
CA ILE A 268 31.69 13.18 12.75
C ILE A 268 30.91 11.91 12.36
N PRO A 269 31.55 10.72 12.36
CA PRO A 269 30.85 9.48 12.03
C PRO A 269 29.64 9.25 12.92
N HIS A 270 28.47 8.99 12.32
CA HIS A 270 27.23 8.73 13.06
C HIS A 270 27.32 7.53 14.04
N SER A 271 28.29 6.63 13.86
CA SER A 271 28.55 5.49 14.75
C SER A 271 29.47 5.81 15.93
N HIS A 272 30.01 7.04 16.03
CA HIS A 272 30.96 7.39 17.09
C HIS A 272 30.30 7.30 18.49
N SER A 273 31.01 6.71 19.45
CA SER A 273 30.48 6.36 20.78
C SER A 273 30.15 7.59 21.65
N MET A 274 30.91 8.68 21.50
CA MET A 274 30.67 9.93 22.24
C MET A 274 29.23 10.46 22.06
N LEU A 275 28.62 10.23 20.90
CA LEU A 275 27.29 10.73 20.57
C LEU A 275 26.21 10.11 21.48
N ASP A 276 26.44 8.92 22.06
CA ASP A 276 25.54 8.34 23.07
C ASP A 276 25.53 9.12 24.38
N VAL A 277 26.69 9.66 24.77
CA VAL A 277 26.84 10.48 25.96
C VAL A 277 26.14 11.82 25.75
N PHE A 278 26.32 12.43 24.57
CA PHE A 278 25.62 13.65 24.19
C PHE A 278 24.10 13.45 24.11
N GLU A 279 23.61 12.38 23.48
CA GLU A 279 22.16 12.05 23.46
C GLU A 279 21.60 11.97 24.89
N THR A 280 22.32 11.28 25.79
CA THR A 280 21.93 11.12 27.20
C THR A 280 21.88 12.48 27.92
N LYS A 281 22.86 13.36 27.69
CA LYS A 281 22.85 14.71 28.29
C LYS A 281 21.68 15.55 27.75
N PHE A 282 21.41 15.52 26.45
CA PHE A 282 20.25 16.20 25.88
C PHE A 282 18.92 15.67 26.41
N CYS A 283 18.82 14.37 26.72
CA CYS A 283 17.63 13.79 27.36
C CYS A 283 17.32 14.44 28.71
N HIS A 284 18.33 14.74 29.51
CA HIS A 284 18.16 15.42 30.80
C HIS A 284 17.81 16.90 30.63
N LYS A 285 18.24 17.52 29.53
CA LYS A 285 18.00 18.95 29.24
C LYS A 285 16.64 19.25 28.64
N VAL A 286 15.86 18.25 28.20
CA VAL A 286 14.61 18.47 27.43
C VAL A 286 13.65 19.47 28.09
N TRP A 287 13.51 19.44 29.42
CA TRP A 287 12.58 20.28 30.15
C TRP A 287 13.14 21.67 30.51
N GLU A 288 14.43 21.91 30.24
CA GLU A 288 15.13 23.16 30.60
C GLU A 288 15.36 24.07 29.39
N VAL A 289 15.25 23.54 28.17
CA VAL A 289 15.56 24.25 26.92
C VAL A 289 14.30 24.72 26.19
N SER A 290 14.44 25.75 25.35
CA SER A 290 13.32 26.22 24.55
C SER A 290 12.94 25.22 23.44
N LEU A 291 11.70 25.30 22.98
CA LEU A 291 11.22 24.45 21.89
C LEU A 291 12.02 24.64 20.59
N ASP A 292 12.42 25.87 20.27
CA ASP A 292 13.24 26.15 19.09
C ASP A 292 14.60 25.43 19.17
N GLN A 293 15.23 25.45 20.36
CA GLN A 293 16.47 24.72 20.59
C GLN A 293 16.27 23.21 20.49
N LEU A 294 15.16 22.65 21.00
CA LEU A 294 14.86 21.22 20.88
C LEU A 294 14.69 20.77 19.43
N LEU A 295 13.96 21.56 18.64
CA LEU A 295 13.78 21.31 17.21
C LEU A 295 15.11 21.41 16.46
N LEU A 296 15.94 22.41 16.78
CA LEU A 296 17.29 22.53 16.22
C LEU A 296 18.15 21.31 16.58
N VAL A 297 18.15 20.86 17.83
CA VAL A 297 18.89 19.65 18.27
C VAL A 297 18.41 18.42 17.51
N ALA A 298 17.09 18.24 17.38
CA ALA A 298 16.52 17.12 16.64
C ALA A 298 16.90 17.16 15.15
N ASP A 299 16.92 18.34 14.53
CA ASP A 299 17.33 18.53 13.15
C ASP A 299 18.84 18.30 12.94
N LEU A 300 19.68 18.74 13.88
CA LEU A 300 21.13 18.44 13.88
C LEU A 300 21.40 16.93 13.96
N TRP A 301 20.69 16.20 14.83
CA TRP A 301 20.81 14.74 14.89
C TRP A 301 20.42 14.07 13.58
N ARG A 302 19.35 14.56 12.95
CA ARG A 302 18.94 14.12 11.61
C ARG A 302 20.01 14.42 10.58
N TYR A 303 20.61 15.61 10.59
CA TYR A 303 21.65 16.01 9.64
C TYR A 303 22.91 15.16 9.78
N LEU A 304 23.29 14.81 11.03
CA LEU A 304 24.38 13.90 11.33
C LEU A 304 24.11 12.45 10.86
N GLY A 305 22.86 12.09 10.58
CA GLY A 305 22.46 10.73 10.25
C GLY A 305 22.43 9.78 11.47
N ARG A 306 22.43 10.34 12.70
CA ARG A 306 22.37 9.57 13.95
C ARG A 306 20.93 9.35 14.36
N ARG A 307 20.55 8.11 14.65
CA ARG A 307 19.27 7.81 15.31
C ARG A 307 19.36 8.08 16.80
N VAL A 308 18.40 8.85 17.33
CA VAL A 308 18.34 9.26 18.74
C VAL A 308 16.98 8.92 19.38
N PRO A 309 16.63 7.63 19.51
CA PRO A 309 15.31 7.22 19.98
C PRO A 309 15.04 7.60 21.44
N ARG A 310 16.07 7.72 22.30
CA ARG A 310 15.89 8.10 23.72
C ARG A 310 15.49 9.56 23.82
N PHE A 311 16.23 10.43 23.13
CA PHE A 311 15.95 11.85 23.06
C PHE A 311 14.57 12.10 22.44
N LEU A 312 14.25 11.52 21.29
CA LEU A 312 12.95 11.72 20.63
C LEU A 312 11.78 11.24 21.48
N LYS A 313 11.93 10.14 22.23
CA LYS A 313 10.87 9.67 23.14
C LYS A 313 10.54 10.69 24.23
N ILE A 314 11.56 11.30 24.85
CA ILE A 314 11.37 12.31 25.90
C ILE A 314 10.86 13.61 25.27
N PHE A 315 11.42 14.02 24.13
CA PHE A 315 10.98 15.20 23.39
C PHE A 315 9.51 15.11 22.96
N PHE A 316 9.05 13.96 22.45
CA PHE A 316 7.63 13.75 22.14
C PHE A 316 6.75 13.74 23.38
N SER A 317 7.27 13.32 24.54
CA SER A 317 6.52 13.40 25.81
C SER A 317 6.35 14.86 26.26
N TYR A 318 7.39 15.68 26.13
CA TYR A 318 7.33 17.13 26.32
C TYR A 318 6.29 17.77 25.38
N LEU A 319 6.39 17.49 24.07
CA LEU A 319 5.45 18.01 23.07
C LEU A 319 4.00 17.57 23.32
N ASN A 320 3.78 16.39 23.88
CA ASN A 320 2.43 15.93 24.20
C ASN A 320 1.74 16.82 25.25
N LEU A 321 2.51 17.51 26.10
CA LEU A 321 2.01 18.50 27.07
C LEU A 321 1.92 19.90 26.47
N HIS A 322 2.91 20.31 25.66
CA HIS A 322 3.06 21.68 25.14
C HIS A 322 2.55 21.90 23.71
N TRP A 323 1.91 20.89 23.08
CA TRP A 323 1.50 20.96 21.67
C TRP A 323 0.67 22.20 21.30
N LYS A 324 -0.18 22.71 22.21
CA LYS A 324 -1.06 23.86 21.91
C LYS A 324 -0.30 25.16 21.61
N GLU A 325 0.95 25.26 22.08
CA GLU A 325 1.81 26.43 21.95
C GLU A 325 2.62 26.43 20.64
N LEU A 326 2.53 25.35 19.84
CA LEU A 326 3.27 25.24 18.59
C LEU A 326 2.86 26.35 17.60
N SER A 327 3.87 27.10 17.16
CA SER A 327 3.76 27.97 15.98
C SER A 327 3.58 27.12 14.71
N LEU A 328 3.18 27.77 13.62
CA LEU A 328 3.05 27.09 12.32
C LEU A 328 4.38 26.48 11.85
N SER A 329 5.49 27.24 11.92
CA SER A 329 6.82 26.78 11.50
C SER A 329 7.30 25.61 12.36
N GLN A 330 7.11 25.69 13.69
CA GLN A 330 7.47 24.62 14.62
C GLN A 330 6.65 23.35 14.39
N LEU A 331 5.34 23.47 14.12
CA LEU A 331 4.46 22.35 13.79
C LEU A 331 4.95 21.61 12.56
N ILE A 332 5.19 22.32 11.46
CA ILE A 332 5.59 21.70 10.19
C ILE A 332 6.98 21.08 10.32
N HIS A 333 7.92 21.78 10.98
CA HIS A 333 9.26 21.24 11.21
C HIS A 333 9.24 19.99 12.12
N LEU A 334 8.38 19.97 13.14
CA LEU A 334 8.17 18.79 13.96
C LEU A 334 7.61 17.60 13.16
N ILE A 335 6.60 17.82 12.31
CA ILE A 335 6.01 16.76 11.47
C ILE A 335 7.06 16.19 10.53
N TYR A 336 7.92 17.05 9.97
CA TYR A 336 9.07 16.63 9.18
C TYR A 336 10.03 15.73 9.97
N ILE A 337 10.46 16.15 11.17
CA ILE A 337 11.34 15.36 12.04
C ILE A 337 10.72 14.01 12.40
N ILE A 338 9.42 13.98 12.71
CA ILE A 338 8.65 12.75 12.94
C ILE A 338 8.66 11.84 11.70
N GLY A 339 8.51 12.41 10.52
CA GLY A 339 8.61 11.67 9.26
C GLY A 339 9.97 10.98 9.09
N GLU A 340 11.05 11.70 9.38
CA GLU A 340 12.41 11.19 9.27
C GLU A 340 12.75 10.14 10.34
N SER A 341 12.22 10.30 11.54
CA SER A 341 12.33 9.29 12.61
C SER A 341 11.44 8.06 12.34
N ARG A 342 10.43 8.20 11.48
CA ARG A 342 9.42 7.18 11.11
C ARG A 342 8.58 6.68 12.30
N GLN A 343 8.63 7.36 13.44
CA GLN A 343 7.95 6.94 14.66
C GLN A 343 7.47 8.15 15.46
N ALA A 344 6.21 8.11 15.89
CA ALA A 344 5.66 9.06 16.85
C ALA A 344 4.50 8.42 17.63
N PRO A 345 4.21 8.87 18.87
CA PRO A 345 3.02 8.48 19.61
C PRO A 345 1.73 8.86 18.85
N GLN A 346 0.78 7.94 18.75
CA GLN A 346 -0.48 8.18 18.02
C GLN A 346 -1.31 9.32 18.60
N ASP A 347 -1.28 9.52 19.92
CA ASP A 347 -1.99 10.62 20.57
C ASP A 347 -1.39 11.99 20.22
N LEU A 348 -0.06 12.07 20.07
CA LEU A 348 0.60 13.27 19.58
C LEU A 348 0.19 13.54 18.14
N MET A 349 0.19 12.53 17.26
CA MET A 349 -0.21 12.71 15.85
C MET A 349 -1.63 13.24 15.69
N LYS A 350 -2.59 12.77 16.51
CA LYS A 350 -3.97 13.30 16.53
C LYS A 350 -4.02 14.77 16.97
N LYS A 351 -3.18 15.16 17.94
CA LYS A 351 -3.07 16.57 18.37
C LYS A 351 -2.46 17.44 17.27
N LEU A 352 -1.41 16.96 16.59
CA LEU A 352 -0.81 17.68 15.46
C LEU A 352 -1.80 17.85 14.31
N GLU A 353 -2.63 16.85 14.02
CA GLU A 353 -3.74 16.98 13.06
C GLU A 353 -4.70 18.12 13.41
N SER A 354 -5.06 18.27 14.69
CA SER A 354 -5.91 19.39 15.12
C SER A 354 -5.26 20.76 14.91
N LEU A 355 -3.94 20.86 15.02
CA LEU A 355 -3.20 22.09 14.73
C LEU A 355 -3.06 22.34 13.22
N ILE A 356 -2.88 21.29 12.42
CA ILE A 356 -2.92 21.40 10.95
C ILE A 356 -4.24 22.04 10.53
N LEU A 357 -5.35 21.58 11.11
CA LEU A 357 -6.66 22.16 10.83
C LEU A 357 -6.76 23.62 11.30
N LYS A 358 -6.23 23.95 12.48
CA LYS A 358 -6.18 25.33 13.00
C LYS A 358 -5.47 26.29 12.05
N TYR A 359 -4.37 25.84 11.41
CA TYR A 359 -3.54 26.67 10.54
C TYR A 359 -3.77 26.43 9.05
N ILE A 360 -4.80 25.67 8.65
CA ILE A 360 -4.93 25.14 7.28
C ILE A 360 -4.89 26.23 6.20
N ASP A 361 -5.48 27.40 6.47
CA ASP A 361 -5.54 28.52 5.52
C ASP A 361 -4.21 29.31 5.42
N LEU A 362 -3.24 29.02 6.30
CA LEU A 362 -1.92 29.65 6.33
C LEU A 362 -0.82 28.75 5.79
N ILE A 363 -1.10 27.45 5.60
CA ILE A 363 -0.13 26.46 5.13
C ILE A 363 0.07 26.64 3.62
N ASN A 364 1.32 26.73 3.18
CA ASN A 364 1.63 26.76 1.75
C ASN A 364 1.72 25.35 1.14
N LEU A 365 1.68 25.27 -0.19
CA LEU A 365 1.62 24.01 -0.92
C LEU A 365 2.80 23.05 -0.68
N GLU A 366 4.01 23.57 -0.50
CA GLU A 366 5.19 22.76 -0.20
C GLU A 366 5.15 22.23 1.24
N GLU A 367 4.67 23.04 2.18
CA GLU A 367 4.42 22.62 3.57
C GLU A 367 3.34 21.54 3.64
N VAL A 368 2.28 21.60 2.80
CA VAL A 368 1.31 20.51 2.66
C VAL A 368 2.01 19.21 2.23
N GLY A 369 2.90 19.30 1.22
CA GLY A 369 3.73 18.17 0.79
C GLY A 369 4.54 17.56 1.93
N THR A 370 5.17 18.40 2.75
CA THR A 370 5.94 17.99 3.95
C THR A 370 5.05 17.33 5.01
N ILE A 371 3.86 17.89 5.28
CA ILE A 371 2.90 17.32 6.22
C ILE A 371 2.47 15.92 5.76
N CYS A 372 2.05 15.79 4.50
CA CYS A 372 1.65 14.52 3.91
C CYS A 372 2.78 13.49 3.97
N LEU A 373 4.03 13.89 3.69
CA LEU A 373 5.17 13.00 3.78
C LEU A 373 5.46 12.56 5.22
N GLY A 374 5.39 13.48 6.18
CA GLY A 374 5.62 13.20 7.60
C GLY A 374 4.66 12.14 8.13
N PHE A 375 3.35 12.37 7.94
CA PHE A 375 2.30 11.42 8.33
C PHE A 375 2.43 10.07 7.60
N PHE A 376 2.74 10.09 6.31
CA PHE A 376 2.96 8.86 5.54
C PHE A 376 4.16 8.06 6.07
N LYS A 377 5.31 8.69 6.31
CA LYS A 377 6.52 8.02 6.80
C LYS A 377 6.37 7.49 8.22
N SER A 378 5.60 8.16 9.08
CA SER A 378 5.29 7.71 10.45
C SER A 378 4.18 6.67 10.51
N SER A 379 3.60 6.26 9.37
CA SER A 379 2.44 5.36 9.29
C SER A 379 1.23 5.87 10.09
N SER A 380 1.02 7.19 10.10
CA SER A 380 -0.08 7.86 10.80
C SER A 380 -1.09 8.39 9.79
N SER A 381 -2.36 8.01 9.92
CA SER A 381 -3.42 8.49 9.03
C SER A 381 -3.84 9.92 9.38
N LEU A 382 -4.26 10.69 8.38
CA LEU A 382 -5.06 11.91 8.54
C LEU A 382 -6.54 11.54 8.43
N SER A 383 -7.43 12.30 9.07
CA SER A 383 -8.87 12.12 8.88
C SER A 383 -9.31 12.46 7.45
N GLU A 384 -10.44 11.89 7.04
CA GLU A 384 -11.06 12.21 5.75
C GLU A 384 -11.32 13.72 5.60
N PHE A 385 -11.73 14.39 6.68
CA PHE A 385 -12.01 15.82 6.66
C PHE A 385 -10.75 16.65 6.35
N VAL A 386 -9.64 16.37 7.03
CA VAL A 386 -8.36 17.07 6.78
C VAL A 386 -7.82 16.74 5.40
N MET A 387 -7.93 15.48 4.95
CA MET A 387 -7.53 15.10 3.59
C MET A 387 -8.35 15.82 2.51
N ARG A 388 -9.65 16.03 2.72
CA ARG A 388 -10.48 16.81 1.80
C ARG A 388 -10.04 18.27 1.75
N LYS A 389 -9.73 18.89 2.90
CA LYS A 389 -9.20 20.25 2.96
C LYS A 389 -7.83 20.40 2.29
N ILE A 390 -6.94 19.44 2.48
CA ILE A 390 -5.66 19.36 1.75
C ILE A 390 -5.91 19.28 0.24
N GLY A 391 -6.89 18.47 -0.17
CA GLY A 391 -7.32 18.36 -1.57
C GLY A 391 -7.83 19.68 -2.14
N ASP A 392 -8.69 20.40 -1.41
CA ASP A 392 -9.19 21.72 -1.80
C ASP A 392 -8.04 22.73 -1.98
N LEU A 393 -7.13 22.81 -1.00
CA LEU A 393 -5.98 23.72 -1.01
C LEU A 393 -5.03 23.43 -2.18
N ALA A 394 -4.66 22.17 -2.38
CA ALA A 394 -3.79 21.78 -3.48
C ALA A 394 -4.47 21.92 -4.85
N CYS A 395 -5.79 21.76 -4.92
CA CYS A 395 -6.57 21.94 -6.14
C CYS A 395 -6.68 23.41 -6.57
N ALA A 396 -6.62 24.36 -5.62
CA ALA A 396 -6.76 25.78 -5.91
C ALA A 396 -5.58 26.34 -6.73
N ASP A 397 -4.36 25.80 -6.55
CA ASP A 397 -3.16 26.29 -7.25
C ASP A 397 -2.17 25.16 -7.62
N MET A 398 -2.69 24.07 -8.18
CA MET A 398 -1.88 22.88 -8.49
C MET A 398 -0.76 23.13 -9.52
N GLN A 399 -0.91 24.14 -10.37
CA GLN A 399 0.08 24.51 -11.38
C GLN A 399 1.42 24.96 -10.79
N HIS A 400 1.43 25.60 -9.61
CA HIS A 400 2.62 26.05 -8.91
C HIS A 400 3.14 25.06 -7.86
N LEU A 401 2.36 24.02 -7.54
CA LEU A 401 2.77 22.92 -6.66
C LEU A 401 4.01 22.23 -7.24
N SER A 402 5.07 22.00 -6.46
CA SER A 402 6.22 21.22 -6.92
C SER A 402 5.84 19.78 -7.24
N SER A 403 6.65 19.11 -8.07
CA SER A 403 6.49 17.68 -8.32
C SER A 403 6.70 16.86 -7.03
N TYR A 404 7.60 17.29 -6.14
CA TYR A 404 7.82 16.66 -4.85
C TYR A 404 6.60 16.73 -3.94
N ALA A 405 6.01 17.92 -3.77
CA ALA A 405 4.83 18.10 -2.94
C ALA A 405 3.63 17.33 -3.50
N LEU A 406 3.40 17.40 -4.82
CA LEU A 406 2.33 16.64 -5.49
C LEU A 406 2.44 15.14 -5.24
N VAL A 407 3.63 14.56 -5.41
CA VAL A 407 3.87 13.13 -5.17
C VAL A 407 3.56 12.77 -3.71
N ASN A 408 3.92 13.63 -2.75
CA ASN A 408 3.70 13.37 -1.33
C ASN A 408 2.23 13.49 -0.93
N ILE A 409 1.48 14.44 -1.51
CA ILE A 409 0.03 14.55 -1.35
C ILE A 409 -0.66 13.29 -1.91
N LEU A 410 -0.28 12.84 -3.10
CA LEU A 410 -0.81 11.61 -3.71
C LEU A 410 -0.49 10.34 -2.91
N LYS A 411 0.70 10.27 -2.29
CA LYS A 411 1.02 9.19 -1.34
C LYS A 411 0.01 9.15 -0.19
N MET A 412 -0.39 10.33 0.32
CA MET A 412 -1.32 10.42 1.44
C MET A 412 -2.77 10.12 1.03
N PHE A 413 -3.24 10.58 -0.14
CA PHE A 413 -4.54 10.16 -0.68
C PHE A 413 -4.62 8.64 -0.85
N ARG A 414 -3.57 8.04 -1.42
CA ARG A 414 -3.48 6.58 -1.53
C ARG A 414 -3.48 5.88 -0.17
N PHE A 415 -2.79 6.44 0.82
CA PHE A 415 -2.67 5.84 2.15
C PHE A 415 -3.99 5.91 2.93
N THR A 416 -4.73 7.01 2.81
CA THR A 416 -6.00 7.24 3.52
C THR A 416 -7.22 6.68 2.77
N HIS A 417 -7.07 6.32 1.49
CA HIS A 417 -8.17 5.92 0.61
C HIS A 417 -9.28 6.98 0.45
N VAL A 418 -8.95 8.25 0.68
CA VAL A 418 -9.86 9.36 0.47
C VAL A 418 -9.87 9.72 -1.01
N ASP A 419 -11.07 9.86 -1.56
CA ASP A 419 -11.29 10.35 -2.91
C ASP A 419 -11.46 11.86 -2.93
N HIS A 420 -10.94 12.51 -3.98
CA HIS A 420 -11.12 13.94 -4.18
C HIS A 420 -11.22 14.28 -5.66
N VAL A 421 -12.45 14.34 -6.17
CA VAL A 421 -12.73 14.43 -7.62
C VAL A 421 -12.09 15.65 -8.27
N ASN A 422 -12.19 16.84 -7.67
CA ASN A 422 -11.65 18.08 -8.26
C ASN A 422 -10.12 18.03 -8.36
N PHE A 423 -9.45 17.74 -7.25
CA PHE A 423 -8.01 17.45 -7.20
C PHE A 423 -7.59 16.44 -8.28
N MET A 424 -8.28 15.31 -8.41
CA MET A 424 -7.90 14.28 -9.38
C MET A 424 -8.12 14.72 -10.84
N LYS A 425 -9.14 15.54 -11.10
CA LYS A 425 -9.36 16.16 -12.42
C LYS A 425 -8.23 17.14 -12.77
N GLN A 426 -7.83 18.01 -11.84
CA GLN A 426 -6.70 18.93 -12.04
C GLN A 426 -5.39 18.18 -12.22
N PHE A 427 -5.17 17.14 -11.42
CA PHE A 427 -4.03 16.24 -11.56
C PHE A 427 -3.95 15.62 -12.96
N GLY A 428 -5.07 15.15 -13.52
CA GLY A 428 -5.14 14.63 -14.89
C GLY A 428 -4.73 15.64 -15.97
N GLN A 429 -4.96 16.93 -15.73
CA GLN A 429 -4.57 18.00 -16.66
C GLN A 429 -3.07 18.33 -16.59
N ILE A 430 -2.50 18.37 -15.38
CA ILE A 430 -1.12 18.84 -15.19
C ILE A 430 -0.06 17.73 -15.24
N ALA A 431 -0.41 16.51 -14.83
CA ALA A 431 0.55 15.42 -14.71
C ALA A 431 1.16 14.96 -16.05
N PRO A 432 0.40 14.87 -17.17
CA PRO A 432 0.97 14.47 -18.46
C PRO A 432 2.15 15.35 -18.91
N GLN A 433 2.08 16.66 -18.64
CA GLN A 433 3.12 17.62 -19.01
C GLN A 433 4.36 17.50 -18.12
N ARG A 434 4.22 17.03 -16.88
CA ARG A 434 5.30 16.90 -15.90
C ARG A 434 5.99 15.53 -15.91
N ILE A 435 5.29 14.48 -16.36
CA ILE A 435 5.82 13.11 -16.38
C ILE A 435 7.16 12.98 -17.13
N PRO A 436 7.39 13.63 -18.29
CA PRO A 436 8.66 13.52 -19.01
C PRO A 436 9.87 14.01 -18.19
N SER A 437 9.73 15.08 -17.40
CA SER A 437 10.80 15.64 -16.56
C SER A 437 10.88 15.02 -15.17
N LEU A 438 9.86 14.26 -14.75
CA LEU A 438 9.83 13.61 -13.46
C LEU A 438 10.64 12.31 -13.49
N GLY A 439 11.54 12.11 -12.53
CA GLY A 439 12.26 10.83 -12.39
C GLY A 439 11.33 9.63 -12.17
N VAL A 440 11.79 8.42 -12.53
CA VAL A 440 10.94 7.21 -12.64
C VAL A 440 10.24 6.79 -11.33
N GLN A 441 10.83 7.06 -10.17
CA GLN A 441 10.22 6.81 -8.86
C GLN A 441 9.00 7.73 -8.61
N GLY A 442 9.08 8.99 -9.06
CA GLY A 442 7.97 9.94 -9.03
C GLY A 442 6.86 9.49 -9.97
N VAL A 443 7.22 9.14 -11.21
CA VAL A 443 6.29 8.58 -12.23
C VAL A 443 5.53 7.39 -11.66
N MET A 444 6.24 6.41 -11.08
CA MET A 444 5.60 5.26 -10.42
C MET A 444 4.59 5.67 -9.34
N HIS A 445 4.91 6.68 -8.51
CA HIS A 445 4.01 7.11 -7.46
C HIS A 445 2.73 7.76 -7.99
N LEU A 446 2.81 8.50 -9.10
CA LEU A 446 1.67 9.06 -9.81
C LEU A 446 0.78 7.94 -10.38
N THR A 447 1.36 7.02 -11.15
CA THR A 447 0.64 5.87 -11.74
C THR A 447 -0.01 5.00 -10.65
N LEU A 448 0.71 4.77 -9.55
CA LEU A 448 0.20 4.01 -8.42
C LEU A 448 -0.95 4.72 -7.72
N ALA A 449 -0.97 6.05 -7.67
CA ALA A 449 -2.10 6.80 -7.11
C ALA A 449 -3.36 6.63 -7.98
N CYS A 450 -3.25 6.70 -9.31
CA CYS A 450 -4.35 6.41 -10.23
C CYS A 450 -4.99 5.04 -9.94
N SER A 451 -4.18 3.98 -9.94
CA SER A 451 -4.69 2.63 -9.69
C SER A 451 -5.26 2.41 -8.29
N ALA A 452 -4.65 2.98 -7.26
CA ALA A 452 -5.11 2.81 -5.88
C ALA A 452 -6.42 3.56 -5.58
N LEU A 453 -6.60 4.72 -6.20
CA LEU A 453 -7.84 5.50 -6.15
C LEU A 453 -8.87 5.04 -7.18
N ARG A 454 -8.50 4.06 -8.03
CA ARG A 454 -9.30 3.53 -9.15
C ARG A 454 -9.65 4.59 -10.20
N ILE A 455 -8.83 5.61 -10.36
CA ILE A 455 -9.06 6.69 -11.32
C ILE A 455 -8.26 6.38 -12.57
N LEU A 456 -8.95 6.23 -13.69
CA LEU A 456 -8.35 6.08 -15.00
C LEU A 456 -8.37 7.44 -15.69
N ASP A 457 -7.19 8.01 -15.88
CA ASP A 457 -6.97 9.19 -16.72
C ASP A 457 -6.05 8.78 -17.87
N GLU A 458 -6.60 8.71 -19.08
CA GLU A 458 -5.87 8.21 -20.25
C GLU A 458 -4.66 9.09 -20.60
N GLY A 459 -4.76 10.41 -20.42
CA GLY A 459 -3.66 11.33 -20.68
C GLY A 459 -2.46 11.03 -19.77
N VAL A 460 -2.72 10.80 -18.49
CA VAL A 460 -1.68 10.39 -17.53
C VAL A 460 -1.10 9.04 -17.92
N MET A 461 -1.93 8.04 -18.17
CA MET A 461 -1.46 6.68 -18.49
C MET A 461 -0.64 6.66 -19.79
N ASN A 462 -1.05 7.41 -20.81
CA ASN A 462 -0.34 7.52 -22.09
C ASN A 462 0.99 8.25 -21.94
N ALA A 463 1.04 9.33 -21.16
CA ALA A 463 2.30 10.03 -20.88
C ALA A 463 3.31 9.13 -20.13
N VAL A 464 2.85 8.29 -19.20
CA VAL A 464 3.70 7.29 -18.55
C VAL A 464 4.20 6.27 -19.57
N ALA A 465 3.31 5.73 -20.39
CA ALA A 465 3.66 4.70 -21.35
C ALA A 465 4.64 5.18 -22.43
N ALA A 466 4.53 6.44 -22.85
CA ALA A 466 5.43 7.06 -23.82
C ALA A 466 6.80 7.45 -23.23
N SER A 467 6.85 7.92 -21.98
CA SER A 467 8.09 8.41 -21.37
C SER A 467 8.96 7.33 -20.75
N LEU A 468 8.40 6.19 -20.36
CA LEU A 468 9.10 5.18 -19.57
C LEU A 468 10.09 4.29 -20.34
N PRO A 469 9.83 3.82 -21.58
CA PRO A 469 10.70 2.87 -22.28
C PRO A 469 12.19 3.25 -22.32
N PRO A 470 12.60 4.49 -22.67
CA PRO A 470 14.02 4.85 -22.68
C PRO A 470 14.66 4.90 -21.28
N ARG A 471 13.84 5.01 -20.23
CA ARG A 471 14.25 5.29 -18.85
C ARG A 471 14.05 4.08 -17.93
N VAL A 472 13.63 2.93 -18.47
CA VAL A 472 13.23 1.76 -17.68
C VAL A 472 14.39 1.17 -16.87
N ALA A 473 15.64 1.34 -17.35
CA ALA A 473 16.85 0.88 -16.66
C ALA A 473 17.06 1.54 -15.27
N TYR A 474 16.49 2.73 -15.06
CA TYR A 474 16.56 3.45 -13.79
C TYR A 474 15.50 2.97 -12.77
N CYS A 475 14.57 2.12 -13.19
CA CYS A 475 13.56 1.57 -12.30
C CYS A 475 14.16 0.53 -11.35
N ARG A 476 13.80 0.63 -10.07
CA ARG A 476 14.02 -0.47 -9.11
C ARG A 476 12.99 -1.58 -9.39
N SER A 477 13.25 -2.81 -8.94
CA SER A 477 12.27 -3.91 -9.03
C SER A 477 10.86 -3.54 -8.53
N LYS A 478 10.79 -2.72 -7.47
CA LYS A 478 9.53 -2.19 -6.93
C LYS A 478 8.82 -1.26 -7.91
N ASP A 479 9.57 -0.42 -8.64
CA ASP A 479 9.00 0.60 -9.50
C ASP A 479 8.36 -0.07 -10.72
N VAL A 480 9.06 -1.01 -11.37
CA VAL A 480 8.53 -1.88 -12.43
C VAL A 480 7.25 -2.59 -11.97
N ALA A 481 7.31 -3.23 -10.80
CA ALA A 481 6.17 -3.94 -10.23
C ALA A 481 4.94 -3.05 -10.04
N LYS A 482 5.14 -1.83 -9.55
CA LYS A 482 4.02 -0.90 -9.29
C LYS A 482 3.45 -0.31 -10.56
N ILE A 483 4.27 -0.03 -11.57
CA ILE A 483 3.79 0.45 -12.86
C ILE A 483 2.95 -0.63 -13.56
N LEU A 484 3.49 -1.85 -13.73
CA LEU A 484 2.75 -2.97 -14.33
C LEU A 484 1.44 -3.28 -13.58
N TRP A 485 1.50 -3.30 -12.25
CA TRP A 485 0.33 -3.47 -11.41
C TRP A 485 -0.73 -2.39 -11.67
N SER A 486 -0.32 -1.13 -11.86
CA SER A 486 -1.25 -0.04 -12.06
C SER A 486 -1.97 -0.12 -13.39
N PHE A 487 -1.26 -0.39 -14.49
CA PHE A 487 -1.86 -0.60 -15.81
C PHE A 487 -2.79 -1.82 -15.80
N GLY A 488 -2.31 -2.96 -15.27
CA GLY A 488 -3.12 -4.16 -15.15
C GLY A 488 -4.36 -3.97 -14.27
N THR A 489 -4.24 -3.32 -13.11
CA THR A 489 -5.37 -3.06 -12.20
C THR A 489 -6.40 -2.15 -12.83
N LEU A 490 -5.97 -1.09 -13.51
CA LEU A 490 -6.86 -0.19 -14.24
C LEU A 490 -7.37 -0.79 -15.55
N ASN A 491 -6.92 -2.00 -15.92
CA ASN A 491 -7.30 -2.69 -17.16
C ASN A 491 -7.02 -1.87 -18.43
N TYR A 492 -6.04 -0.96 -18.40
CA TYR A 492 -5.79 -0.03 -19.51
C TYR A 492 -4.60 -0.47 -20.37
N LYS A 493 -4.77 -0.47 -21.70
CA LYS A 493 -3.71 -0.70 -22.68
C LYS A 493 -3.39 0.62 -23.40
N PRO A 494 -2.15 1.15 -23.29
CA PRO A 494 -1.77 2.40 -23.94
C PRO A 494 -1.55 2.21 -25.46
N PRO A 495 -1.54 3.30 -26.27
CA PRO A 495 -1.31 3.22 -27.71
C PRO A 495 0.01 2.54 -28.12
N ASN A 496 1.08 2.69 -27.31
CA ASN A 496 2.39 2.06 -27.54
C ASN A 496 2.59 0.79 -26.67
N ALA A 497 1.52 0.03 -26.41
CA ALA A 497 1.53 -1.13 -25.50
C ALA A 497 2.69 -2.11 -25.76
N GLU A 498 2.96 -2.47 -27.02
CA GLU A 498 4.02 -3.45 -27.34
C GLU A 498 5.41 -3.00 -26.88
N GLU A 499 5.80 -1.76 -27.18
CA GLU A 499 7.07 -1.18 -26.71
C GLU A 499 7.09 -1.04 -25.17
N PHE A 500 5.97 -0.57 -24.60
CA PHE A 500 5.85 -0.36 -23.17
C PHE A 500 5.99 -1.65 -22.35
N TYR A 501 5.24 -2.70 -22.70
CA TYR A 501 5.30 -3.98 -21.99
C TYR A 501 6.60 -4.74 -22.29
N SER A 502 7.10 -4.72 -23.53
CA SER A 502 8.37 -5.39 -23.86
C SER A 502 9.56 -4.78 -23.12
N SER A 503 9.66 -3.46 -23.03
CA SER A 503 10.71 -2.79 -22.26
C SER A 503 10.66 -3.14 -20.76
N LEU A 504 9.46 -3.18 -20.16
CA LEU A 504 9.28 -3.58 -18.76
C LEU A 504 9.59 -5.06 -18.52
N ILE A 505 9.18 -5.95 -19.42
CA ILE A 505 9.50 -7.39 -19.33
C ILE A 505 11.00 -7.62 -19.44
N ASN A 506 11.69 -6.94 -20.35
CA ASN A 506 13.15 -7.00 -20.46
C ASN A 506 13.83 -6.53 -19.18
N GLU A 507 13.30 -5.46 -18.55
CA GLU A 507 13.82 -4.99 -17.28
C GLU A 507 13.58 -5.98 -16.13
N ILE A 508 12.46 -6.72 -16.11
CA ILE A 508 12.26 -7.82 -15.14
C ILE A 508 13.38 -8.85 -15.25
N HIS A 509 13.77 -9.25 -16.48
CA HIS A 509 14.87 -10.19 -16.69
C HIS A 509 16.21 -9.65 -16.16
N ARG A 510 16.52 -8.38 -16.44
CA ARG A 510 17.73 -7.71 -15.90
C ARG A 510 17.75 -7.66 -14.37
N LYS A 511 16.57 -7.57 -13.75
CA LYS A 511 16.38 -7.41 -12.31
C LYS A 511 16.15 -8.72 -11.55
N MET A 512 16.31 -9.88 -12.20
CA MET A 512 16.12 -11.20 -11.58
C MET A 512 16.83 -11.38 -10.22
N PRO A 513 18.09 -10.93 -10.03
CA PRO A 513 18.76 -11.03 -8.73
C PRO A 513 18.05 -10.27 -7.60
N GLU A 514 17.36 -9.15 -7.89
CA GLU A 514 16.66 -8.36 -6.88
C GLU A 514 15.43 -9.10 -6.31
N PHE A 515 14.79 -9.97 -7.09
CA PHE A 515 13.61 -10.72 -6.65
C PHE A 515 13.94 -11.80 -5.61
N ASN A 516 15.21 -12.21 -5.49
CA ASN A 516 15.65 -13.05 -4.37
C ASN A 516 15.58 -12.33 -3.02
N ARG A 517 15.65 -10.99 -3.05
CA ARG A 517 15.53 -10.14 -1.86
C ARG A 517 14.10 -9.64 -1.65
N TYR A 518 13.38 -9.38 -2.74
CA TYR A 518 12.01 -8.86 -2.74
C TYR A 518 11.08 -9.70 -3.63
N PRO A 519 10.79 -10.95 -3.25
CA PRO A 519 10.05 -11.88 -4.11
C PRO A 519 8.62 -11.42 -4.44
N GLU A 520 7.99 -10.64 -3.55
CA GLU A 520 6.67 -10.06 -3.82
C GLU A 520 6.64 -9.10 -5.01
N HIS A 521 7.77 -8.52 -5.41
CA HIS A 521 7.82 -7.63 -6.57
C HIS A 521 7.59 -8.41 -7.87
N LEU A 522 8.22 -9.58 -8.03
CA LEU A 522 8.03 -10.43 -9.21
C LEU A 522 6.57 -10.88 -9.34
N LEU A 523 5.97 -11.35 -8.25
CA LEU A 523 4.56 -11.74 -8.24
C LEU A 523 3.65 -10.57 -8.60
N THR A 524 3.96 -9.36 -8.12
CA THR A 524 3.22 -8.15 -8.47
C THR A 524 3.35 -7.81 -9.96
N CYS A 525 4.55 -7.94 -10.55
CA CYS A 525 4.77 -7.76 -11.98
C CYS A 525 3.93 -8.74 -12.81
N LEU A 526 4.04 -10.03 -12.50
CA LEU A 526 3.37 -11.11 -13.26
C LEU A 526 1.85 -11.02 -13.17
N LEU A 527 1.30 -10.63 -12.02
CA LEU A 527 -0.14 -10.39 -11.91
C LEU A 527 -0.57 -9.15 -12.71
N GLY A 528 0.22 -8.07 -12.70
CA GLY A 528 -0.06 -6.89 -13.54
C GLY A 528 -0.04 -7.22 -15.03
N LEU A 529 0.91 -8.04 -15.46
CA LEU A 529 1.01 -8.56 -16.83
C LEU A 529 -0.16 -9.48 -17.18
N ALA A 530 -0.51 -10.43 -16.30
CA ALA A 530 -1.63 -11.34 -16.51
C ALA A 530 -2.97 -10.59 -16.61
N PHE A 531 -3.20 -9.55 -15.79
CA PHE A 531 -4.38 -8.69 -15.93
C PHE A 531 -4.40 -7.95 -17.27
N SER A 532 -3.23 -7.68 -17.84
CA SER A 532 -3.05 -7.05 -19.15
C SER A 532 -2.96 -8.06 -20.31
N GLU A 533 -3.13 -9.36 -20.04
CA GLU A 533 -3.07 -10.46 -21.02
C GLU A 533 -1.66 -10.72 -21.61
N TYR A 534 -0.60 -10.39 -20.86
CA TYR A 534 0.79 -10.75 -21.18
C TYR A 534 1.28 -11.88 -20.28
N PHE A 535 1.82 -12.95 -20.88
CA PHE A 535 2.21 -14.18 -20.18
C PHE A 535 3.66 -14.59 -20.51
N PRO A 536 4.69 -13.95 -19.91
CA PRO A 536 6.07 -14.35 -20.12
C PRO A 536 6.33 -15.71 -19.43
N ILE A 537 6.22 -16.78 -20.22
CA ILE A 537 6.19 -18.17 -19.74
C ILE A 537 7.40 -18.54 -18.87
N GLU A 538 8.61 -18.10 -19.23
CA GLU A 538 9.83 -18.39 -18.48
C GLU A 538 9.82 -17.77 -17.07
N LEU A 539 9.33 -16.53 -16.94
CA LEU A 539 9.22 -15.84 -15.65
C LEU A 539 8.12 -16.44 -14.78
N ILE A 540 7.02 -16.88 -15.40
CA ILE A 540 5.92 -17.58 -14.74
C ILE A 540 6.40 -18.93 -14.20
N ASP A 541 7.13 -19.69 -15.02
CA ASP A 541 7.73 -20.97 -14.64
C ASP A 541 8.65 -20.83 -13.44
N PHE A 542 9.55 -19.84 -13.48
CA PHE A 542 10.42 -19.53 -12.35
C PHE A 542 9.63 -19.15 -11.09
N ALA A 543 8.63 -18.28 -11.21
CA ALA A 543 7.85 -17.80 -10.07
C ALA A 543 6.96 -18.87 -9.42
N LEU A 544 6.52 -19.87 -10.19
CA LEU A 544 5.75 -21.00 -9.69
C LEU A 544 6.63 -22.20 -9.29
N SER A 545 7.94 -22.13 -9.51
CA SER A 545 8.87 -23.18 -9.09
C SER A 545 8.82 -23.42 -7.58
N PRO A 546 8.96 -24.67 -7.10
CA PRO A 546 8.96 -24.98 -5.67
C PRO A 546 9.99 -24.16 -4.87
N GLY A 547 11.14 -23.89 -5.47
CA GLY A 547 12.21 -23.10 -4.87
C GLY A 547 11.81 -21.64 -4.65
N PHE A 548 11.24 -20.98 -5.65
CA PHE A 548 10.80 -19.60 -5.53
C PHE A 548 9.56 -19.46 -4.64
N VAL A 549 8.61 -20.39 -4.73
CA VAL A 549 7.40 -20.39 -3.86
C VAL A 549 7.80 -20.41 -2.39
N ARG A 550 8.74 -21.30 -2.00
CA ARG A 550 9.26 -21.35 -0.63
C ARG A 550 9.96 -20.05 -0.24
N LEU A 551 10.84 -19.55 -1.12
CA LEU A 551 11.53 -18.26 -0.90
C LEU A 551 10.54 -17.11 -0.68
N ALA A 552 9.48 -17.03 -1.49
CA ALA A 552 8.46 -15.99 -1.40
C ALA A 552 7.68 -16.07 -0.09
N GLN A 553 7.33 -17.27 0.37
CA GLN A 553 6.64 -17.48 1.64
C GLN A 553 7.51 -17.16 2.86
N GLU A 554 8.81 -17.43 2.81
CA GLU A 554 9.75 -17.22 3.92
C GLU A 554 10.25 -15.77 4.02
N ARG A 555 10.56 -15.15 2.89
CA ARG A 555 11.23 -13.83 2.86
C ARG A 555 10.26 -12.66 2.73
N SER A 556 9.06 -12.88 2.19
CA SER A 556 8.14 -11.77 2.05
C SER A 556 7.62 -11.32 3.42
N LYS A 557 7.54 -10.00 3.60
CA LYS A 557 6.90 -9.41 4.78
C LYS A 557 5.37 -9.55 4.75
N PHE A 558 4.83 -10.04 3.64
CA PHE A 558 3.40 -10.16 3.39
C PHE A 558 3.04 -11.62 3.10
N GLU A 559 1.79 -11.95 3.40
CA GLU A 559 1.19 -13.22 3.01
C GLU A 559 0.97 -13.21 1.48
N VAL A 560 1.65 -14.11 0.75
CA VAL A 560 1.70 -14.16 -0.73
C VAL A 560 0.92 -15.33 -1.37
N THR A 561 0.29 -16.20 -0.57
CA THR A 561 -0.40 -17.40 -1.08
C THR A 561 -1.52 -17.02 -2.04
N LYS A 562 -2.22 -15.90 -1.80
CA LYS A 562 -3.28 -15.43 -2.69
C LYS A 562 -2.73 -15.02 -4.05
N GLU A 563 -1.59 -14.34 -4.07
CA GLU A 563 -0.94 -13.87 -5.30
C GLU A 563 -0.46 -15.05 -6.14
N LEU A 564 0.21 -16.00 -5.50
CA LEU A 564 0.62 -17.26 -6.12
C LEU A 564 -0.58 -18.03 -6.68
N TYR A 565 -1.63 -18.19 -5.88
CA TYR A 565 -2.82 -18.93 -6.31
C TYR A 565 -3.57 -18.23 -7.45
N THR A 566 -3.65 -16.89 -7.43
CA THR A 566 -4.17 -16.09 -8.54
C THR A 566 -3.35 -16.31 -9.82
N LEU A 567 -2.02 -16.30 -9.73
CA LEU A 567 -1.15 -16.53 -10.88
C LEU A 567 -1.32 -17.95 -11.44
N ASP A 568 -1.23 -18.98 -10.60
CA ASP A 568 -1.37 -20.39 -10.99
C ASP A 568 -2.72 -20.69 -11.66
N GLY A 569 -3.82 -20.21 -11.06
CA GLY A 569 -5.16 -20.41 -11.61
C GLY A 569 -5.38 -19.66 -12.92
N THR A 570 -4.78 -18.48 -13.07
CA THR A 570 -4.85 -17.69 -14.32
C THR A 570 -4.12 -18.39 -15.46
N VAL A 571 -2.89 -18.83 -15.21
CA VAL A 571 -2.08 -19.58 -16.19
C VAL A 571 -2.76 -20.89 -16.58
N GLY A 572 -3.40 -21.56 -15.62
CA GLY A 572 -4.13 -22.80 -15.89
C GLY A 572 -5.34 -22.66 -16.82
N ILE A 573 -5.86 -21.45 -17.02
CA ILE A 573 -7.00 -21.17 -17.91
C ILE A 573 -6.53 -20.46 -19.18
N GLU A 574 -5.79 -19.36 -19.03
CA GLU A 574 -5.43 -18.47 -20.14
C GLU A 574 -4.19 -18.95 -20.92
N CYS A 575 -3.46 -19.96 -20.43
CA CYS A 575 -2.29 -20.55 -21.10
C CYS A 575 -2.44 -22.08 -21.24
N PRO A 576 -3.32 -22.58 -22.13
CA PRO A 576 -3.60 -24.02 -22.26
C PRO A 576 -2.38 -24.88 -22.63
N ASP A 577 -1.39 -24.29 -23.31
CA ASP A 577 -0.17 -24.97 -23.74
C ASP A 577 0.97 -24.89 -22.71
N TYR A 578 0.76 -24.23 -21.57
CA TYR A 578 1.77 -24.14 -20.52
C TYR A 578 2.02 -25.52 -19.89
N ARG A 579 3.29 -25.93 -19.84
CA ARG A 579 3.74 -27.22 -19.26
C ARG A 579 4.77 -27.04 -18.13
N GLY A 580 4.97 -25.80 -17.69
CA GLY A 580 5.92 -25.48 -16.63
C GLY A 580 5.39 -25.77 -15.22
N ASN A 581 6.10 -25.22 -14.23
CA ASN A 581 5.82 -25.37 -12.82
C ASN A 581 4.41 -24.86 -12.45
N ARG A 582 3.75 -25.62 -11.56
CA ARG A 582 2.42 -25.34 -10.99
C ARG A 582 2.49 -25.42 -9.47
N LEU A 583 1.57 -24.76 -8.78
CA LEU A 583 1.48 -24.88 -7.33
C LEU A 583 1.14 -26.31 -6.89
N SER A 584 1.67 -26.71 -5.75
CA SER A 584 1.33 -28.00 -5.15
C SER A 584 -0.14 -28.05 -4.73
N SER A 585 -0.73 -29.25 -4.81
CA SER A 585 -2.13 -29.50 -4.41
C SER A 585 -2.43 -29.02 -2.99
N HIS A 586 -1.50 -29.23 -2.05
CA HIS A 586 -1.61 -28.76 -0.67
C HIS A 586 -1.73 -27.23 -0.57
N LEU A 587 -0.91 -26.47 -1.32
CA LEU A 587 -0.97 -25.01 -1.31
C LEU A 587 -2.25 -24.50 -2.00
N GLN A 588 -2.68 -25.15 -3.08
CA GLN A 588 -3.94 -24.84 -3.77
C GLN A 588 -5.15 -25.04 -2.84
N GLN A 589 -5.21 -26.18 -2.12
CA GLN A 589 -6.29 -26.46 -1.16
C GLN A 589 -6.30 -25.46 -0.01
N LYS A 590 -5.13 -25.18 0.59
CA LYS A 590 -5.00 -24.15 1.64
C LYS A 590 -5.48 -22.77 1.16
N ALA A 591 -5.11 -22.38 -0.05
CA ALA A 591 -5.53 -21.11 -0.65
C ALA A 591 -7.05 -21.07 -0.88
N LEU A 592 -7.61 -22.16 -1.44
CA LEU A 592 -9.03 -22.31 -1.70
C LEU A 592 -9.85 -22.18 -0.42
N GLU A 593 -9.52 -22.93 0.63
CA GLU A 593 -10.21 -22.87 1.92
C GLU A 593 -10.16 -21.47 2.53
N MET A 594 -8.98 -20.85 2.54
CA MET A 594 -8.79 -19.50 3.04
C MET A 594 -9.66 -18.48 2.29
N LEU A 595 -9.66 -18.53 0.95
CA LEU A 595 -10.39 -17.60 0.11
C LEU A 595 -11.90 -17.82 0.20
N TRP A 596 -12.34 -19.08 0.23
CA TRP A 596 -13.75 -19.42 0.33
C TRP A 596 -14.34 -18.98 1.66
N ASN A 597 -13.65 -19.23 2.78
CA ASN A 597 -14.08 -18.78 4.10
C ASN A 597 -14.25 -17.25 4.16
N LEU A 598 -13.34 -16.50 3.52
CA LEU A 598 -13.44 -15.04 3.43
C LEU A 598 -14.60 -14.59 2.55
N ALA A 599 -14.75 -15.17 1.35
CA ALA A 599 -15.79 -14.81 0.39
C ALA A 599 -17.19 -15.13 0.93
N ARG A 600 -17.38 -16.33 1.48
CA ARG A 600 -18.63 -16.77 2.10
C ARG A 600 -19.03 -15.85 3.25
N LYS A 601 -18.09 -15.51 4.14
CA LYS A 601 -18.36 -14.60 5.27
C LYS A 601 -18.74 -13.19 4.80
N ASP A 602 -18.09 -12.64 3.78
CA ASP A 602 -18.42 -11.31 3.25
C ASP A 602 -19.79 -11.31 2.57
N MET A 603 -20.10 -12.30 1.73
CA MET A 603 -21.40 -12.39 1.05
C MET A 603 -22.56 -12.61 2.03
N ASN A 604 -22.41 -13.49 3.03
CA ASN A 604 -23.45 -13.75 4.02
C ASN A 604 -23.73 -12.56 4.94
N SER A 605 -22.85 -11.55 4.96
CA SER A 605 -23.08 -10.31 5.70
C SER A 605 -23.85 -9.24 4.90
N LYS A 606 -24.09 -9.47 3.60
CA LYS A 606 -24.68 -8.49 2.68
C LYS A 606 -26.16 -8.83 2.41
N PRO A 607 -27.11 -8.05 2.93
CA PRO A 607 -28.54 -8.31 2.72
C PRO A 607 -28.91 -8.28 1.23
N GLU A 608 -28.26 -7.44 0.44
CA GLU A 608 -28.45 -7.38 -1.01
C GLU A 608 -28.09 -8.67 -1.74
N PHE A 609 -27.12 -9.43 -1.21
CA PHE A 609 -26.71 -10.71 -1.75
C PHE A 609 -27.69 -11.82 -1.35
N LEU A 610 -28.06 -11.87 -0.06
CA LEU A 610 -29.01 -12.84 0.45
C LEU A 610 -30.39 -12.71 -0.23
N GLU A 611 -30.83 -11.48 -0.47
CA GLU A 611 -32.07 -11.22 -1.21
C GLU A 611 -31.99 -11.76 -2.65
N ALA A 612 -30.87 -11.53 -3.36
CA ALA A 612 -30.71 -12.03 -4.73
C ALA A 612 -30.71 -13.56 -4.77
N LEU A 613 -29.98 -14.20 -3.87
CA LEU A 613 -29.94 -15.66 -3.73
C LEU A 613 -31.35 -16.22 -3.48
N PHE A 614 -32.05 -15.71 -2.47
CA PHE A 614 -33.40 -16.15 -2.11
C PHE A 614 -34.40 -15.98 -3.26
N LEU A 615 -34.34 -14.86 -3.99
CA LEU A 615 -35.24 -14.61 -5.11
C LEU A 615 -34.92 -15.49 -6.32
N LEU A 616 -33.64 -15.77 -6.58
CA LEU A 616 -33.24 -16.72 -7.62
C LEU A 616 -33.71 -18.14 -7.29
N GLU A 617 -33.56 -18.59 -6.05
CA GLU A 617 -34.08 -19.89 -5.60
C GLU A 617 -35.60 -19.97 -5.73
N THR A 618 -36.32 -18.91 -5.34
CA THR A 618 -37.77 -18.82 -5.52
C THR A 618 -38.16 -18.91 -7.00
N MET A 619 -37.50 -18.12 -7.84
CA MET A 619 -37.81 -17.97 -9.26
C MET A 619 -37.56 -19.26 -10.05
N LEU A 620 -36.48 -19.98 -9.72
CA LEU A 620 -36.05 -21.19 -10.42
C LEU A 620 -36.70 -22.47 -9.89
N GLY A 621 -37.47 -22.39 -8.80
CA GLY A 621 -38.23 -23.52 -8.26
C GLY A 621 -37.53 -24.30 -7.14
N GLY A 622 -36.51 -23.72 -6.52
CA GLY A 622 -35.86 -24.25 -5.31
C GLY A 622 -34.34 -24.14 -5.29
N PRO A 623 -33.71 -24.42 -4.13
CA PRO A 623 -32.26 -24.29 -3.93
C PRO A 623 -31.42 -25.30 -4.73
N GLN A 624 -32.01 -26.38 -5.23
CA GLN A 624 -31.34 -27.37 -6.08
C GLN A 624 -30.87 -26.80 -7.44
N TYR A 625 -31.42 -25.65 -7.86
CA TYR A 625 -31.15 -25.01 -9.15
C TYR A 625 -30.12 -23.87 -9.09
N VAL A 626 -29.67 -23.48 -7.88
CA VAL A 626 -28.72 -22.38 -7.68
C VAL A 626 -27.60 -22.85 -6.76
N LYS A 627 -26.34 -22.59 -7.12
CA LYS A 627 -25.19 -22.86 -6.25
C LYS A 627 -24.41 -21.60 -5.91
N HIS A 628 -24.30 -21.26 -4.63
CA HIS A 628 -23.35 -20.25 -4.15
C HIS A 628 -21.99 -20.89 -3.90
N HIS A 629 -21.02 -20.59 -4.75
CA HIS A 629 -19.64 -21.09 -4.61
C HIS A 629 -18.65 -20.20 -5.36
N MET A 630 -17.38 -20.58 -5.41
CA MET A 630 -16.39 -19.88 -6.22
C MET A 630 -16.14 -20.68 -7.50
N ILE A 631 -16.70 -20.23 -8.63
CA ILE A 631 -16.46 -20.88 -9.93
C ILE A 631 -14.97 -20.77 -10.30
N LEU A 632 -14.39 -19.59 -10.06
CA LEU A 632 -12.96 -19.32 -10.23
C LEU A 632 -12.32 -18.90 -8.90
N PRO A 633 -11.93 -19.84 -8.03
CA PRO A 633 -11.42 -19.53 -6.69
C PRO A 633 -10.25 -18.55 -6.66
N HIS A 634 -9.35 -18.65 -7.64
CA HIS A 634 -8.16 -17.81 -7.76
C HIS A 634 -8.47 -16.33 -8.02
N THR A 635 -9.71 -16.00 -8.42
CA THR A 635 -10.22 -14.63 -8.59
C THR A 635 -10.78 -14.00 -7.31
N ARG A 636 -10.72 -14.73 -6.18
CA ARG A 636 -11.01 -14.22 -4.82
C ARG A 636 -12.43 -13.68 -4.63
N SER A 637 -13.39 -14.16 -5.41
CA SER A 637 -14.81 -13.80 -5.30
C SER A 637 -15.71 -15.01 -5.57
N SER A 638 -16.86 -15.05 -4.91
CA SER A 638 -17.90 -16.06 -5.15
C SER A 638 -18.88 -15.61 -6.23
N ASP A 639 -19.64 -16.56 -6.76
CA ASP A 639 -20.65 -16.42 -7.79
C ASP A 639 -21.91 -17.19 -7.38
N LEU A 640 -23.02 -16.88 -8.05
CA LEU A 640 -24.21 -17.74 -8.06
C LEU A 640 -24.24 -18.45 -9.41
N GLU A 641 -24.08 -19.77 -9.41
CA GLU A 641 -24.15 -20.59 -10.61
C GLU A 641 -25.59 -21.07 -10.85
N VAL A 642 -26.03 -20.99 -12.10
CA VAL A 642 -27.31 -21.53 -12.60
C VAL A 642 -27.03 -22.31 -13.88
N GLN A 643 -27.68 -23.46 -14.06
CA GLN A 643 -27.56 -24.27 -15.28
C GLN A 643 -28.93 -24.41 -15.93
N LEU A 644 -29.00 -24.13 -17.24
CA LEU A 644 -30.22 -24.22 -18.04
C LEU A 644 -30.04 -25.25 -19.16
N ASP A 645 -31.13 -25.94 -19.52
CA ASP A 645 -31.17 -26.80 -20.70
C ASP A 645 -31.35 -25.99 -22.01
N VAL A 646 -31.34 -26.69 -23.15
CA VAL A 646 -31.61 -26.10 -24.47
C VAL A 646 -32.96 -25.39 -24.60
N ASN A 647 -33.92 -25.71 -23.73
CA ASN A 647 -35.26 -25.10 -23.70
C ASN A 647 -35.37 -24.01 -22.62
N MET A 648 -34.24 -23.54 -22.08
CA MET A 648 -34.17 -22.52 -21.04
C MET A 648 -34.82 -22.94 -19.71
N LYS A 649 -34.92 -24.24 -19.44
CA LYS A 649 -35.42 -24.76 -18.17
C LYS A 649 -34.27 -24.98 -17.19
N PRO A 650 -34.45 -24.63 -15.90
CA PRO A 650 -33.42 -24.82 -14.90
C PRO A 650 -33.15 -26.31 -14.63
N LEU A 651 -31.88 -26.67 -14.59
CA LEU A 651 -31.39 -28.01 -14.32
C LEU A 651 -30.96 -28.14 -12.85
N PRO A 652 -31.43 -29.16 -12.12
CA PRO A 652 -31.00 -29.36 -10.74
C PRO A 652 -29.57 -29.91 -10.74
N PHE A 653 -28.64 -29.18 -10.12
CA PHE A 653 -27.23 -29.59 -10.05
C PHE A 653 -26.61 -29.37 -8.66
N ASN A 654 -27.26 -28.56 -7.80
CA ASN A 654 -26.79 -28.34 -6.44
C ASN A 654 -27.24 -29.50 -5.52
N ARG A 655 -26.40 -30.53 -5.43
CA ARG A 655 -26.65 -31.73 -4.59
C ARG A 655 -26.57 -31.47 -3.08
N GLU A 656 -26.02 -30.34 -2.66
CA GLU A 656 -25.87 -29.95 -1.26
C GLU A 656 -27.12 -29.25 -0.71
N ALA A 657 -28.08 -28.91 -1.58
CA ALA A 657 -29.33 -28.28 -1.20
C ALA A 657 -30.33 -29.31 -0.63
N THR A 658 -30.79 -29.11 0.60
CA THR A 658 -31.97 -29.83 1.12
C THR A 658 -33.24 -29.16 0.57
N PRO A 659 -34.12 -29.90 -0.13
CA PRO A 659 -35.39 -29.35 -0.57
C PRO A 659 -36.21 -28.93 0.66
N THR A 660 -36.59 -27.65 0.74
CA THR A 660 -37.58 -27.21 1.72
C THR A 660 -38.95 -27.58 1.17
N GLU A 661 -39.68 -28.49 1.81
CA GLU A 661 -40.96 -29.03 1.33
C GLU A 661 -42.07 -27.97 1.12
N ASP A 662 -41.89 -26.74 1.62
CA ASP A 662 -42.90 -25.67 1.56
C ASP A 662 -42.92 -24.81 0.28
N VAL A 663 -41.96 -24.97 -0.65
CA VAL A 663 -41.93 -24.14 -1.89
C VAL A 663 -42.76 -24.73 -3.04
N ALA A 664 -43.24 -25.98 -2.91
CA ALA A 664 -43.94 -26.70 -3.97
C ALA A 664 -45.33 -26.15 -4.38
N LYS A 665 -45.84 -25.07 -3.75
CA LYS A 665 -47.19 -24.54 -4.01
C LYS A 665 -47.30 -23.17 -4.67
N LEU A 666 -46.20 -22.51 -5.05
CA LEU A 666 -46.26 -21.24 -5.79
C LEU A 666 -45.85 -21.43 -7.25
N ARG A 667 -46.70 -22.09 -8.05
CA ARG A 667 -46.63 -21.98 -9.51
C ARG A 667 -47.06 -20.57 -9.90
N LEU A 668 -46.10 -19.68 -10.13
CA LEU A 668 -46.35 -18.39 -10.78
C LEU A 668 -46.84 -18.69 -12.21
N LYS A 669 -48.11 -18.33 -12.48
CA LYS A 669 -48.62 -18.28 -13.85
C LYS A 669 -47.78 -17.27 -14.64
N HIS A 670 -47.44 -17.62 -15.87
CA HIS A 670 -46.76 -16.76 -16.82
C HIS A 670 -47.68 -15.55 -17.10
N VAL A 671 -47.54 -14.48 -16.33
CA VAL A 671 -48.12 -13.18 -16.66
C VAL A 671 -46.99 -12.42 -17.32
N GLY A 672 -47.01 -12.36 -18.65
CA GLY A 672 -46.15 -11.49 -19.41
C GLY A 672 -46.42 -10.05 -18.98
N ILE A 673 -45.50 -9.48 -18.21
CA ILE A 673 -45.45 -8.05 -17.96
C ILE A 673 -44.15 -7.59 -18.59
N SER A 674 -44.24 -6.92 -19.73
CA SER A 674 -43.13 -6.17 -20.30
C SER A 674 -42.71 -5.11 -19.29
N LEU A 675 -41.46 -5.18 -18.81
CA LEU A 675 -40.85 -4.05 -18.13
C LEU A 675 -40.93 -2.87 -19.09
N THR A 676 -41.63 -1.80 -18.69
CA THR A 676 -41.81 -0.64 -19.57
C THR A 676 -40.45 0.01 -19.82
N ASP A 677 -40.22 0.49 -21.03
CA ASP A 677 -39.03 1.27 -21.37
C ASP A 677 -38.81 2.44 -20.39
N ASP A 678 -39.89 2.95 -19.78
CA ASP A 678 -39.83 3.96 -18.73
C ASP A 678 -39.13 3.47 -17.45
N LEU A 679 -39.39 2.25 -16.98
CA LEU A 679 -38.70 1.69 -15.80
C LEU A 679 -37.22 1.40 -16.10
N MET A 680 -36.91 0.91 -17.30
CA MET A 680 -35.53 0.72 -17.75
C MET A 680 -34.81 2.06 -17.90
N ASN A 681 -35.47 3.08 -18.46
CA ASN A 681 -34.94 4.44 -18.57
C ASN A 681 -34.75 5.11 -17.21
N GLN A 682 -35.64 4.88 -16.23
CA GLN A 682 -35.50 5.38 -14.86
C GLN A 682 -34.32 4.74 -14.10
N LEU A 683 -34.01 3.47 -14.38
CA LEU A 683 -32.85 2.77 -13.81
C LEU A 683 -31.54 3.16 -14.51
N LEU A 684 -31.57 3.41 -15.82
CA LEU A 684 -30.42 3.86 -16.61
C LEU A 684 -30.05 5.33 -16.33
N LYS A 685 -31.04 6.19 -16.03
CA LYS A 685 -30.84 7.58 -15.54
C LYS A 685 -30.46 7.61 -14.05
N GLY A 686 -29.40 6.91 -13.67
CA GLY A 686 -28.69 7.21 -12.43
C GLY A 686 -28.17 8.64 -12.52
N LYS A 687 -28.54 9.52 -11.58
CA LYS A 687 -28.20 10.97 -11.53
C LYS A 687 -26.80 11.29 -12.07
N SER A 688 -26.68 11.49 -13.38
CA SER A 688 -25.60 12.27 -13.97
C SER A 688 -26.04 13.71 -13.81
N ARG A 689 -25.35 14.47 -12.95
CA ARG A 689 -25.33 15.92 -13.14
C ARG A 689 -24.50 16.16 -14.39
N GLY A 690 -25.17 16.13 -15.54
CA GLY A 690 -24.64 16.66 -16.77
C GLY A 690 -24.53 18.17 -16.64
N HIS A 691 -23.33 18.69 -16.80
CA HIS A 691 -23.14 20.04 -17.29
C HIS A 691 -22.01 19.99 -18.29
N LEU A 692 -22.36 19.80 -19.56
CA LEU A 692 -21.58 20.13 -20.74
C LEU A 692 -22.61 20.18 -21.87
N GLN A 693 -23.10 21.39 -22.15
CA GLN A 693 -23.89 21.71 -23.33
C GLN A 693 -22.91 22.32 -24.34
N GLY A 694 -22.81 21.68 -25.50
CA GLY A 694 -22.07 22.16 -26.66
C GLY A 694 -22.83 21.68 -27.89
N GLU A 695 -23.47 22.63 -28.56
CA GLU A 695 -24.21 22.48 -29.81
C GLU A 695 -23.25 22.12 -30.95
N THR A 696 -23.58 21.15 -31.80
CA THR A 696 -23.47 21.28 -33.27
C THR A 696 -24.34 20.23 -33.96
N GLU A 697 -24.83 20.63 -35.14
CA GLU A 697 -25.91 20.10 -35.95
C GLU A 697 -25.59 18.82 -36.77
N SER A 698 -26.69 18.19 -37.20
CA SER A 698 -26.95 17.28 -38.35
C SER A 698 -25.82 16.90 -39.33
N ASP A 699 -25.78 15.63 -39.79
CA ASP A 699 -26.48 15.20 -41.02
C ASP A 699 -26.40 13.68 -41.32
N SER A 700 -27.45 13.20 -41.99
CA SER A 700 -27.59 12.05 -42.91
C SER A 700 -27.25 10.60 -42.46
N GLY A 701 -28.20 9.70 -42.72
CA GLY A 701 -28.10 8.27 -42.43
C GLY A 701 -27.72 7.39 -43.62
N GLN A 702 -27.64 6.08 -43.35
CA GLN A 702 -27.93 4.98 -44.27
C GLN A 702 -27.89 3.64 -43.52
N GLN A 703 -28.89 2.79 -43.78
CA GLN A 703 -28.97 1.40 -43.31
C GLN A 703 -28.17 0.45 -44.24
N PRO A 704 -27.78 -0.75 -43.75
CA PRO A 704 -26.92 -1.68 -44.47
C PRO A 704 -27.69 -2.65 -45.40
N MET A 705 -27.04 -3.02 -46.49
CA MET A 705 -27.55 -3.91 -47.55
C MET A 705 -27.26 -5.39 -47.20
N LYS A 706 -28.29 -6.24 -47.37
CA LYS A 706 -28.23 -7.71 -47.42
C LYS A 706 -27.71 -8.18 -48.78
N LEU A 707 -27.02 -9.32 -48.83
CA LEU A 707 -26.96 -10.17 -50.02
C LEU A 707 -26.80 -11.65 -49.63
N GLU A 708 -27.47 -12.49 -50.41
CA GLU A 708 -27.87 -13.89 -50.20
C GLU A 708 -26.79 -14.92 -50.60
N GLU A 709 -26.84 -16.08 -49.92
CA GLU A 709 -26.88 -17.47 -50.43
C GLU A 709 -26.41 -17.81 -51.87
N GLU A 710 -25.50 -18.79 -52.03
CA GLU A 710 -25.81 -20.18 -52.49
C GLU A 710 -24.57 -21.02 -52.90
N ALA A 711 -24.76 -22.35 -52.82
CA ALA A 711 -24.21 -23.45 -53.64
C ALA A 711 -22.93 -24.24 -53.21
N ALA A 712 -23.23 -25.42 -52.62
CA ALA A 712 -22.94 -26.78 -53.11
C ALA A 712 -21.50 -27.38 -53.16
N ILE A 713 -21.44 -28.60 -52.63
CA ILE A 713 -20.35 -29.60 -52.52
C ILE A 713 -20.16 -30.34 -53.85
N PRO A 714 -19.01 -31.03 -54.08
CA PRO A 714 -19.10 -32.50 -54.12
C PRO A 714 -17.95 -33.26 -53.42
N MET A 715 -18.32 -34.44 -52.94
CA MET A 715 -17.57 -35.46 -52.22
C MET A 715 -16.73 -36.36 -53.17
N TRP A 716 -15.64 -36.91 -52.64
CA TRP A 716 -15.03 -38.20 -53.02
C TRP A 716 -14.42 -38.76 -51.71
N GLY A 717 -14.61 -39.98 -51.23
CA GLY A 717 -14.93 -41.25 -51.87
C GLY A 717 -13.76 -42.21 -51.63
N SER A 718 -13.82 -43.07 -50.60
CA SER A 718 -13.01 -44.30 -50.52
C SER A 718 -13.64 -45.32 -49.57
N LEU A 719 -14.17 -46.39 -50.15
CA LEU A 719 -14.60 -47.63 -49.52
C LEU A 719 -13.48 -48.67 -49.56
N CYS A 720 -13.44 -49.57 -48.56
CA CYS A 720 -13.30 -51.03 -48.65
C CYS A 720 -13.00 -51.60 -47.25
N SER A 721 -13.41 -52.77 -46.78
CA SER A 721 -14.51 -53.72 -47.04
C SER A 721 -14.21 -54.98 -46.17
N THR A 722 -15.21 -55.53 -45.45
CA THR A 722 -15.50 -56.97 -45.13
C THR A 722 -14.39 -57.89 -44.55
N ALA A 723 -14.60 -58.89 -43.68
CA ALA A 723 -15.70 -59.47 -42.91
C ALA A 723 -15.09 -60.58 -42.01
N ASP A 724 -15.67 -60.92 -40.84
CA ASP A 724 -15.98 -62.31 -40.45
C ASP A 724 -16.69 -62.42 -39.08
N ARG A 725 -17.48 -63.49 -38.93
CA ARG A 725 -18.49 -63.79 -37.89
C ARG A 725 -17.98 -64.79 -36.82
N LEU A 726 -18.76 -64.85 -35.72
CA LEU A 726 -18.86 -65.87 -34.63
C LEU A 726 -17.78 -65.75 -33.54
N GLU A 727 -18.01 -65.89 -32.23
CA GLU A 727 -19.13 -66.41 -31.43
C GLU A 727 -19.02 -65.85 -29.98
N ALA A 728 -20.05 -66.05 -29.16
CA ALA A 728 -20.28 -65.42 -27.86
C ALA A 728 -19.32 -65.83 -26.72
N MET A 729 -19.00 -64.87 -25.82
CA MET A 729 -18.81 -65.15 -24.38
C MET A 729 -18.93 -63.84 -23.56
N GLU A 730 -19.89 -63.80 -22.64
CA GLU A 730 -20.04 -62.77 -21.62
C GLU A 730 -18.91 -62.85 -20.59
N MET A 731 -18.31 -61.71 -20.22
CA MET A 731 -17.86 -61.42 -18.84
C MET A 731 -17.38 -59.97 -18.70
N ASP A 732 -18.13 -59.23 -17.89
CA ASP A 732 -17.82 -58.09 -17.02
C ASP A 732 -16.71 -57.08 -17.35
N GLY A 733 -17.09 -55.79 -17.27
CA GLY A 733 -16.18 -54.72 -16.85
C GLY A 733 -16.06 -53.49 -17.75
N LEU A 734 -17.15 -52.97 -18.30
CA LEU A 734 -17.13 -51.70 -19.05
C LEU A 734 -17.46 -50.50 -18.17
N CYS A 735 -16.56 -49.51 -18.21
CA CYS A 735 -16.80 -48.13 -17.80
C CYS A 735 -18.12 -47.60 -18.37
N PRO A 736 -18.91 -46.80 -17.62
CA PRO A 736 -20.10 -46.19 -18.20
C PRO A 736 -19.68 -45.20 -19.30
N PRO A 737 -20.35 -45.21 -20.46
CA PRO A 737 -20.04 -44.30 -21.54
C PRO A 737 -20.27 -42.87 -21.08
N ALA A 738 -19.34 -41.98 -21.45
CA ALA A 738 -19.49 -40.55 -21.26
C ALA A 738 -20.85 -40.11 -21.84
N CYS A 739 -21.80 -39.86 -20.94
CA CYS A 739 -23.09 -39.28 -21.27
C CYS A 739 -22.78 -37.94 -21.95
N ARG A 740 -22.97 -37.87 -23.27
CA ARG A 740 -22.99 -36.60 -24.01
C ARG A 740 -24.14 -35.80 -23.43
N GLN A 741 -23.85 -35.01 -22.39
CA GLN A 741 -24.81 -34.10 -21.78
C GLN A 741 -25.31 -33.17 -22.89
N ALA A 742 -26.64 -33.02 -22.98
CA ALA A 742 -27.27 -32.08 -23.89
C ALA A 742 -26.64 -30.68 -23.74
N PRO A 743 -26.65 -29.84 -24.79
CA PRO A 743 -26.10 -28.49 -24.69
C PRO A 743 -26.73 -27.78 -23.49
N GLN A 744 -25.90 -27.32 -22.57
CA GLN A 744 -26.30 -26.73 -21.31
C GLN A 744 -25.72 -25.33 -21.22
N VAL A 745 -26.56 -24.36 -20.88
CA VAL A 745 -26.14 -22.97 -20.68
C VAL A 745 -25.77 -22.81 -19.22
N LYS A 746 -24.48 -22.58 -18.95
CA LYS A 746 -23.97 -22.31 -17.59
C LYS A 746 -23.93 -20.81 -17.37
N LEU A 747 -24.62 -20.32 -16.35
CA LEU A 747 -24.65 -18.92 -15.99
C LEU A 747 -23.81 -18.69 -14.73
N ALA A 748 -22.93 -17.69 -14.79
CA ALA A 748 -22.22 -17.16 -13.64
C ALA A 748 -22.83 -15.81 -13.27
N ILE A 749 -23.75 -15.80 -12.31
CA ILE A 749 -24.42 -14.59 -11.86
C ILE A 749 -23.53 -13.87 -10.84
N GLN A 750 -23.11 -12.66 -11.19
CA GLN A 750 -22.17 -11.83 -10.43
C GLN A 750 -22.88 -10.61 -9.85
N LEU A 751 -22.90 -10.52 -8.52
CA LEU A 751 -23.30 -9.30 -7.83
C LEU A 751 -22.10 -8.36 -7.70
N THR A 752 -22.14 -7.25 -8.42
CA THR A 752 -20.99 -6.35 -8.47
C THR A 752 -21.10 -5.23 -7.44
N ASN A 753 -19.98 -4.57 -7.15
CA ASN A 753 -19.93 -3.43 -6.22
C ASN A 753 -19.06 -2.30 -6.77
N LYS A 754 -19.18 -1.10 -6.19
CA LYS A 754 -18.44 0.10 -6.62
C LYS A 754 -16.93 -0.07 -6.72
N ASN A 755 -16.33 -0.93 -5.89
CA ASN A 755 -14.87 -1.09 -5.84
C ASN A 755 -14.34 -2.00 -6.95
N GLN A 756 -15.22 -2.58 -7.78
CA GLN A 756 -14.85 -3.41 -8.92
C GLN A 756 -14.65 -2.62 -10.22
N TYR A 757 -14.98 -1.32 -10.19
CA TYR A 757 -14.91 -0.42 -11.34
C TYR A 757 -13.95 0.73 -11.09
N CYS A 758 -13.47 1.33 -12.18
CA CYS A 758 -12.86 2.64 -12.15
C CYS A 758 -13.88 3.66 -11.59
N TYR A 759 -13.40 4.52 -10.70
CA TYR A 759 -14.17 5.52 -9.99
C TYR A 759 -14.99 6.38 -10.97
N GLY A 760 -16.29 6.54 -10.68
CA GLY A 760 -17.18 7.35 -11.50
C GLY A 760 -17.50 6.77 -12.89
N SER A 761 -17.09 5.55 -13.20
CA SER A 761 -17.30 4.91 -14.50
C SER A 761 -17.93 3.52 -14.35
N ARG A 762 -18.27 2.90 -15.49
CA ARG A 762 -18.67 1.48 -15.58
C ARG A 762 -17.52 0.59 -16.10
N TYR A 763 -16.30 1.11 -16.13
CA TYR A 763 -15.13 0.39 -16.61
C TYR A 763 -14.61 -0.56 -15.53
N LEU A 764 -14.50 -1.87 -15.82
CA LEU A 764 -14.08 -2.87 -14.84
C LEU A 764 -12.57 -2.82 -14.59
N LEU A 765 -12.18 -3.04 -13.33
CA LEU A 765 -10.78 -3.25 -12.99
C LEU A 765 -10.28 -4.62 -13.45
N GLY A 766 -8.96 -4.72 -13.64
CA GLY A 766 -8.31 -5.86 -14.30
C GLY A 766 -8.63 -7.22 -13.71
N LEU A 767 -8.66 -7.34 -12.37
CA LEU A 767 -9.00 -8.63 -11.73
C LEU A 767 -10.42 -9.09 -12.07
N HIS A 768 -11.38 -8.16 -12.14
CA HIS A 768 -12.78 -8.48 -12.44
C HIS A 768 -12.99 -8.69 -13.94
N ASN A 769 -12.31 -7.91 -14.78
CA ASN A 769 -12.30 -8.14 -16.22
C ASN A 769 -11.69 -9.52 -16.56
N MET A 770 -10.58 -9.88 -15.90
CA MET A 770 -9.95 -11.20 -16.00
C MET A 770 -10.88 -12.32 -15.57
N LYS A 771 -11.60 -12.16 -14.45
CA LYS A 771 -12.60 -13.16 -14.04
C LYS A 771 -13.64 -13.39 -15.14
N ARG A 772 -14.16 -12.33 -15.77
CA ARG A 772 -15.18 -12.45 -16.82
C ARG A 772 -14.62 -13.12 -18.07
N ARG A 773 -13.42 -12.74 -18.51
CA ARG A 773 -12.77 -13.35 -19.69
C ARG A 773 -12.56 -14.86 -19.47
N GLN A 774 -12.09 -15.26 -18.28
CA GLN A 774 -11.86 -16.66 -17.94
C GLN A 774 -13.15 -17.47 -17.81
N LEU A 775 -14.21 -16.89 -17.24
CA LEU A 775 -15.53 -17.54 -17.19
C LEU A 775 -16.06 -17.81 -18.60
N ASN A 776 -15.97 -16.82 -19.49
CA ASN A 776 -16.38 -16.97 -20.89
C ASN A 776 -15.57 -18.06 -21.59
N GLN A 777 -14.26 -18.13 -21.36
CA GLN A 777 -13.39 -19.17 -21.91
C GLN A 777 -13.76 -20.58 -21.42
N LEU A 778 -14.27 -20.72 -20.18
CA LEU A 778 -14.78 -21.97 -19.62
C LEU A 778 -16.23 -22.29 -20.05
N GLY A 779 -16.83 -21.50 -20.95
CA GLY A 779 -18.19 -21.69 -21.46
C GLY A 779 -19.30 -21.20 -20.53
N TYR A 780 -18.97 -20.37 -19.53
CA TYR A 780 -19.98 -19.68 -18.72
C TYR A 780 -20.43 -18.39 -19.42
N ARG A 781 -21.73 -18.08 -19.37
CA ARG A 781 -22.24 -16.74 -19.65
C ARG A 781 -22.31 -15.95 -18.36
N VAL A 782 -21.68 -14.77 -18.33
CA VAL A 782 -21.68 -13.90 -17.16
C VAL A 782 -22.95 -13.07 -17.13
N VAL A 783 -23.73 -13.19 -16.05
CA VAL A 783 -24.91 -12.35 -15.81
C VAL A 783 -24.58 -11.36 -14.70
N GLU A 784 -24.57 -10.08 -15.03
CA GLU A 784 -24.25 -9.03 -14.06
C GLU A 784 -25.51 -8.51 -13.36
N LEU A 785 -25.50 -8.57 -12.03
CA LEU A 785 -26.39 -7.80 -11.17
C LEU A 785 -25.61 -6.58 -10.68
N SER A 786 -25.68 -5.51 -11.46
CA SER A 786 -24.86 -4.33 -11.21
C SER A 786 -25.32 -3.59 -9.96
N HIS A 787 -24.39 -3.01 -9.21
CA HIS A 787 -24.76 -2.29 -7.98
C HIS A 787 -25.67 -1.07 -8.21
N TRP A 788 -25.62 -0.45 -9.39
CA TRP A 788 -26.45 0.71 -9.73
C TRP A 788 -27.86 0.32 -10.18
N GLU A 789 -28.08 -0.91 -10.69
CA GLU A 789 -29.42 -1.44 -10.97
C GLU A 789 -30.01 -2.12 -9.74
N TRP A 790 -29.25 -3.01 -9.10
CA TRP A 790 -29.73 -3.90 -8.04
C TRP A 790 -30.01 -3.17 -6.72
N LEU A 791 -29.10 -2.30 -6.26
CA LEU A 791 -29.27 -1.64 -4.96
C LEU A 791 -30.52 -0.74 -4.89
N PRO A 792 -30.87 0.06 -5.92
CA PRO A 792 -32.16 0.76 -5.95
C PRO A 792 -33.37 -0.17 -5.93
N LEU A 793 -33.30 -1.33 -6.62
CA LEU A 793 -34.37 -2.32 -6.67
C LEU A 793 -34.66 -2.97 -5.32
N LEU A 794 -33.70 -2.99 -4.37
CA LEU A 794 -33.94 -3.53 -3.02
C LEU A 794 -35.09 -2.86 -2.29
N LYS A 795 -35.42 -1.60 -2.64
CA LYS A 795 -36.53 -0.83 -2.07
C LYS A 795 -37.87 -1.04 -2.78
N ARG A 796 -37.88 -1.78 -3.89
CA ARG A 796 -39.05 -2.06 -4.71
C ARG A 796 -39.78 -3.31 -4.23
N THR A 797 -40.95 -3.57 -4.81
CA THR A 797 -41.75 -4.75 -4.45
C THR A 797 -41.03 -6.04 -4.83
N ARG A 798 -41.40 -7.14 -4.16
CA ARG A 798 -40.87 -8.48 -4.48
C ARG A 798 -41.11 -8.87 -5.94
N LEU A 799 -42.27 -8.50 -6.49
CA LEU A 799 -42.62 -8.80 -7.89
C LEU A 799 -41.70 -8.08 -8.87
N GLU A 800 -41.42 -6.79 -8.67
CA GLU A 800 -40.50 -6.02 -9.52
C GLU A 800 -39.07 -6.62 -9.48
N LYS A 801 -38.58 -7.02 -8.30
CA LYS A 801 -37.27 -7.68 -8.18
C LYS A 801 -37.23 -9.02 -8.92
N LEU A 802 -38.28 -9.83 -8.80
CA LEU A 802 -38.39 -11.12 -9.50
C LEU A 802 -38.45 -10.92 -11.01
N ALA A 803 -39.23 -9.95 -11.50
CA ALA A 803 -39.30 -9.62 -12.92
C ALA A 803 -37.93 -9.21 -13.48
N PHE A 804 -37.20 -8.36 -12.75
CA PHE A 804 -35.84 -7.95 -13.11
C PHE A 804 -34.87 -9.14 -13.15
N LEU A 805 -34.88 -10.01 -12.14
CA LEU A 805 -34.00 -11.20 -12.12
C LEU A 805 -34.36 -12.18 -13.24
N HIS A 806 -35.65 -12.37 -13.52
CA HIS A 806 -36.12 -13.21 -14.61
C HIS A 806 -35.62 -12.68 -15.95
N GLU A 807 -35.81 -11.39 -16.22
CA GLU A 807 -35.29 -10.75 -17.42
C GLU A 807 -33.76 -10.90 -17.50
N LYS A 808 -33.01 -10.58 -16.44
CA LYS A 808 -31.54 -10.69 -16.44
C LYS A 808 -31.06 -12.12 -16.71
N VAL A 809 -31.68 -13.12 -16.10
CA VAL A 809 -31.26 -14.54 -16.23
C VAL A 809 -31.61 -15.09 -17.61
N PHE A 810 -32.84 -14.92 -18.08
CA PHE A 810 -33.30 -15.56 -19.32
C PHE A 810 -32.94 -14.76 -20.58
N THR A 811 -32.84 -13.44 -20.51
CA THR A 811 -32.40 -12.62 -21.66
C THR A 811 -30.89 -12.77 -21.90
N SER A 812 -30.09 -12.95 -20.85
CA SER A 812 -28.64 -13.18 -20.98
C SER A 812 -28.29 -14.62 -21.42
N ALA A 813 -29.27 -15.53 -21.36
CA ALA A 813 -29.12 -16.93 -21.73
C ALA A 813 -29.57 -17.23 -23.17
N LEU A 814 -30.28 -16.29 -23.81
CA LEU A 814 -30.43 -16.18 -25.27
C LEU A 814 -29.13 -15.59 -25.84
#